data_AF-A0A895YDH7-F1
#
_entry.id   AF-A0A895YDH7-F1
#
_cell.length_a   1.000
_cell.length_b   1.000
_cell.length_c   1.000
_cell.angle_alpha   90.00
_cell.angle_beta   90.00
_cell.angle_gamma   90.00
#
_symmetry.space_group_name_H-M   'P 1'
#
loop_
_entity.id
_entity.type
_entity.pdbx_description
1 polymer ?
#
loop_
_entity_poly.entity_id
_entity_poly.type
_entity_poly.pdbx_seq_one_letter_code
_entity_poly.pdbx_strand_id
1 'polypeptide(L)'
;MSLLTSTLRLLHSGSPQTRTGAGELPPPGAPPPWRRLLPVALLGLLVATLLVGARMGAPDEFDPIGPFVVGHHTGIDAELRERGLPVAPADQLSQYGYDGQWFLGQALDPLLRTDIATTFDAPRYRALRVMLPAAGWLLGAGQPGAIPYALLLVGALSVALGCAATGRIAAAYGRARWWGLSFAAIPGVVVGVAYGTAEPLGLALAALGISLALERRALLAGLAFAGAALTKENYLAFALIAAGFVVVHGYLSGTRGWWRAAIALAAPGAALLAAWWLYVAAALPPDNNPHGTFSRFSPPLVGWFELLASIGQGVFTADGPMADWPGASTLIATLLLLLAAVGVAGWQRASLPAYLALGWGLYGLVIAGFLLERFLSAQRALGPAVLAAIVLLCTARYPRTPDLAGRVLRRARRELAGLRRTTLRTRGGPSVTATQWPHRPLPRRLRLTDPAAALPAAGGGVALRVADPTALVQLAAAGLITGELRRLNLRMTTAGDIALAGLRPPRPGRHSRRFSWRRHGRYGLRVDLAWSRPYPAAQAMSDLLAAVTRARAWDQTSGPVYALDRSGWHRGADSWPQGRLVAAANPPDYDDRGRPLGPFLPAEPPPADPPLPLVAAVANPYGRRLVGAATRYRLTGFSLSDRRDRRLVDLRRPDQLPAALLRGTLDKYAVVSVTGPVPADPFLAHGLRTLAACGMVFASTDPAVRARLAGLALTVVESPDQVADLPGYQLSVAAARRMAITGDAALRRTALGGDGAVPLPTVTAVVASKRPDDLPSCLRYLAAQRYPALEVVVGLHGYDISQQTRRAWGELLPGRLRLLSFADDLPFGAVLGQLSRAADGELLTKLDDDDHYGPDHLTDLVIAWHSSGADLTAKGARFVYLPERGETIDRAWAAPEVCDVTPAGGAMLLSRSTLQQVGGWSHAPKHVDADLLARVRAAGGVTYRTHGLEYVYVRRSAGHTFVTPLAELLAHGERAYPGLPTELMPGHGDGSRPGSR
;
A
#
# COMPACT_ATOMS: atom_id res chain seq x y z
N MET A 1 24.74 -5.51 39.97
CA MET A 1 25.19 -4.12 40.21
C MET A 1 26.55 -3.81 39.59
N SER A 2 27.61 -4.60 39.81
CA SER A 2 28.96 -4.35 39.26
C SER A 2 28.99 -4.13 37.73
N LEU A 3 28.30 -4.98 36.94
CA LEU A 3 28.20 -4.83 35.49
C LEU A 3 27.55 -3.50 35.05
N LEU A 4 26.42 -3.13 35.66
CA LEU A 4 25.73 -1.86 35.40
C LEU A 4 26.60 -0.65 35.78
N THR A 5 27.41 -0.80 36.82
CA THR A 5 28.36 0.21 37.31
C THR A 5 29.48 0.45 36.28
N SER A 6 29.99 -0.63 35.70
CA SER A 6 31.02 -0.60 34.65
C SER A 6 30.47 0.00 33.36
N THR A 7 29.24 -0.33 32.95
CA THR A 7 28.62 0.22 31.72
C THR A 7 28.31 1.72 31.85
N LEU A 8 27.82 2.16 33.02
CA LEU A 8 27.57 3.58 33.29
C LEU A 8 28.87 4.40 33.37
N ARG A 9 29.96 3.85 33.91
CA ARG A 9 31.28 4.47 33.89
C ARG A 9 31.87 4.52 32.49
N LEU A 10 31.73 3.47 31.67
CA LEU A 10 32.18 3.41 30.27
C LEU A 10 31.47 4.41 29.35
N LEU A 11 30.16 4.66 29.58
CA LEU A 11 29.41 5.69 28.87
C LEU A 11 29.82 7.13 29.29
N HIS A 12 30.47 7.27 30.45
CA HIS A 12 30.97 8.55 30.98
C HIS A 12 32.48 8.75 30.74
N SER A 13 33.25 7.68 30.50
CA SER A 13 34.73 7.68 30.46
C SER A 13 35.33 7.86 29.06
N GLY A 14 34.68 8.62 28.19
CA GLY A 14 35.33 9.12 26.97
C GLY A 14 36.44 10.12 27.32
N SER A 15 37.61 9.61 27.73
CA SER A 15 38.90 10.28 27.95
C SER A 15 38.89 11.64 28.68
N PRO A 16 39.30 11.72 29.96
CA PRO A 16 39.72 12.95 30.60
C PRO A 16 41.24 13.06 30.56
N GLN A 17 41.82 13.44 29.43
CA GLN A 17 43.17 14.03 29.44
C GLN A 17 43.21 15.29 28.57
N THR A 18 43.48 16.40 29.26
CA THR A 18 43.85 17.72 28.74
C THR A 18 42.84 18.43 27.83
N ARG A 19 41.81 19.01 28.45
CA ARG A 19 41.26 20.34 28.08
C ARG A 19 40.47 20.91 29.25
N THR A 20 41.19 21.57 30.15
CA THR A 20 40.60 22.52 31.10
C THR A 20 39.77 23.56 30.32
N GLY A 21 38.46 23.61 30.54
CA GLY A 21 37.66 24.82 30.30
C GLY A 21 36.38 24.75 29.45
N ALA A 22 35.99 23.62 28.83
CA ALA A 22 34.79 23.62 27.96
C ALA A 22 34.04 22.29 27.95
N GLY A 23 33.03 22.12 28.82
CA GLY A 23 32.14 20.97 28.73
C GLY A 23 31.01 20.90 29.76
N GLU A 24 31.25 21.33 31.00
CA GLU A 24 30.18 21.39 31.99
C GLU A 24 29.35 22.66 31.78
N LEU A 25 28.05 22.47 31.53
CA LEU A 25 27.08 23.55 31.65
C LEU A 25 27.15 24.04 33.12
N PRO A 26 27.32 25.34 33.37
CA PRO A 26 27.19 25.84 34.73
C PRO A 26 25.82 25.44 35.26
N PRO A 27 25.71 25.12 36.56
CA PRO A 27 24.42 24.83 37.17
C PRO A 27 23.44 25.98 36.83
N PRO A 28 22.15 25.67 36.59
CA PRO A 28 21.17 26.70 36.28
C PRO A 28 21.27 27.80 37.34
N GLY A 29 21.32 29.06 36.89
CA GLY A 29 21.24 30.21 37.78
C GLY A 29 19.90 30.24 38.50
N ALA A 30 19.80 31.03 39.57
CA ALA A 30 18.53 31.20 40.28
C ALA A 30 17.44 31.70 39.31
N PRO A 31 16.35 30.94 39.12
CA PRO A 31 15.29 31.34 38.21
C PRO A 31 14.63 32.63 38.69
N PRO A 32 14.21 33.53 37.77
CA PRO A 32 13.57 34.78 38.15
C PRO A 32 12.25 34.51 38.88
N PRO A 33 11.81 35.34 39.83
CA PRO A 33 10.52 35.15 40.51
C PRO A 33 9.35 35.19 39.51
N TRP A 34 8.28 34.43 39.77
CA TRP A 34 7.12 34.29 38.86
C TRP A 34 6.49 35.61 38.42
N ARG A 35 6.49 36.64 39.29
CA ARG A 35 6.04 38.00 38.94
C ARG A 35 6.75 38.59 37.71
N ARG A 36 8.03 38.24 37.47
CA ARG A 36 8.78 38.70 36.29
C ARG A 36 8.39 37.96 35.01
N LEU A 37 7.57 36.91 35.10
CA LEU A 37 7.09 36.13 33.96
C LEU A 37 5.66 36.51 33.58
N LEU A 38 4.98 37.32 34.41
CA LEU A 38 3.61 37.76 34.17
C LEU A 38 3.39 38.36 32.77
N PRO A 39 4.28 39.21 32.21
CA PRO A 39 4.09 39.71 30.84
C PRO A 39 4.10 38.62 29.78
N VAL A 40 4.96 37.60 29.95
CA VAL A 40 5.05 36.45 29.02
C VAL A 40 3.81 35.56 29.16
N ALA A 41 3.34 35.37 30.40
CA ALA A 41 2.13 34.61 30.69
C ALA A 41 0.88 35.28 30.12
N LEU A 42 0.73 36.60 30.30
CA LEU A 42 -0.39 37.38 29.78
C LEU A 42 -0.42 37.39 28.26
N LEU A 43 0.74 37.50 27.60
CA LEU A 43 0.79 37.41 26.14
C LEU A 43 0.45 36.00 25.64
N GLY A 44 0.90 34.95 26.33
CA GLY A 44 0.49 33.58 26.05
C GLY A 44 -1.02 33.36 26.24
N LEU A 45 -1.60 33.93 27.30
CA LEU A 45 -3.04 33.92 27.55
C LEU A 45 -3.79 34.61 26.42
N LEU A 46 -3.34 35.80 26.01
CA LEU A 46 -3.92 36.58 24.92
C LEU A 46 -3.93 35.78 23.61
N VAL A 47 -2.81 35.15 23.25
CA VAL A 47 -2.72 34.28 22.07
C VAL A 47 -3.70 33.11 22.15
N ALA A 48 -3.77 32.43 23.30
CA ALA A 48 -4.69 31.31 23.47
C ALA A 48 -6.16 31.74 23.41
N THR A 49 -6.52 32.86 24.05
CA THR A 49 -7.89 33.41 24.01
C THR A 49 -8.28 33.82 22.60
N LEU A 50 -7.37 34.41 21.81
CA LEU A 50 -7.63 34.73 20.40
C LEU A 50 -7.86 33.47 19.57
N LEU A 51 -7.10 32.40 19.81
CA LEU A 51 -7.29 31.11 19.14
C LEU A 51 -8.63 30.45 19.51
N VAL A 52 -9.03 30.50 20.77
CA VAL A 52 -10.35 30.01 21.23
C VAL A 52 -11.47 30.86 20.63
N GLY A 53 -11.35 32.19 20.70
CA GLY A 53 -12.36 33.11 20.17
C GLY A 53 -12.58 32.92 18.66
N ALA A 54 -11.49 32.72 17.89
CA ALA A 54 -11.59 32.40 16.47
C ALA A 54 -12.35 31.09 16.18
N ARG A 55 -12.44 30.18 17.16
CA ARG A 55 -13.19 28.91 17.05
C ARG A 55 -14.62 28.98 17.56
N MET A 56 -14.92 29.93 18.44
CA MET A 56 -16.28 30.17 18.92
C MET A 56 -17.13 30.97 17.92
N GLY A 57 -16.54 31.54 16.87
CA GLY A 57 -17.27 32.34 15.90
C GLY A 57 -17.41 33.81 16.30
N ALA A 58 -17.98 34.61 15.40
CA ALA A 58 -18.29 36.02 15.66
C ALA A 58 -19.42 36.14 16.71
N PRO A 59 -19.63 37.31 17.36
CA PRO A 59 -20.68 37.47 18.38
C PRO A 59 -22.08 37.03 17.95
N ASP A 60 -22.41 37.21 16.67
CA ASP A 60 -23.71 36.83 16.08
C ASP A 60 -23.84 35.32 15.76
N GLU A 61 -22.72 34.58 15.76
CA GLU A 61 -22.63 33.13 15.48
C GLU A 61 -21.92 32.39 16.63
N PHE A 62 -22.02 32.92 17.85
CA PHE A 62 -21.25 32.46 19.00
C PHE A 62 -21.64 31.03 19.42
N ASP A 63 -20.71 30.09 19.26
CA ASP A 63 -20.86 28.69 19.67
C ASP A 63 -19.77 28.30 20.71
N PRO A 64 -20.12 28.18 22.01
CA PRO A 64 -19.18 27.80 23.05
C PRO A 64 -18.77 26.32 23.00
N ILE A 65 -19.46 25.48 22.23
CA ILE A 65 -19.20 24.04 22.09
C ILE A 65 -18.42 23.75 20.80
N GLY A 66 -18.46 24.65 19.82
CA GLY A 66 -17.76 24.55 18.53
C GLY A 66 -16.32 24.02 18.61
N PRO A 67 -15.47 24.51 19.55
CA PRO A 67 -14.11 23.99 19.71
C PRO A 67 -14.03 22.49 20.01
N PHE A 68 -15.03 21.86 20.65
CA PHE A 68 -14.97 20.44 21.01
C PHE A 68 -15.32 19.49 19.85
N VAL A 69 -15.91 20.02 18.77
CA VAL A 69 -16.28 19.29 17.55
C VAL A 69 -17.05 18.01 17.88
N VAL A 70 -18.30 18.16 18.33
CA VAL A 70 -19.18 17.04 18.71
C VAL A 70 -19.63 16.29 17.45
N GLY A 71 -19.69 14.96 17.54
CA GLY A 71 -20.24 14.09 16.49
C GLY A 71 -21.42 13.27 16.97
N HIS A 72 -22.15 12.66 16.03
CA HIS A 72 -23.41 11.96 16.32
C HIS A 72 -23.31 10.41 16.35
N HIS A 73 -22.21 9.81 15.87
CA HIS A 73 -22.10 8.35 15.72
C HIS A 73 -22.24 7.52 17.01
N THR A 74 -21.88 8.07 18.17
CA THR A 74 -21.96 7.35 19.47
C THR A 74 -23.14 7.77 20.33
N GLY A 75 -23.93 8.76 19.90
CA GLY A 75 -25.01 9.32 20.71
C GLY A 75 -24.57 10.30 21.80
N ILE A 76 -23.29 10.70 21.86
CA ILE A 76 -22.82 11.71 22.84
C ILE A 76 -23.50 13.07 22.64
N ASP A 77 -23.86 13.43 21.40
CA ASP A 77 -24.60 14.65 21.10
C ASP A 77 -25.97 14.69 21.82
N ALA A 78 -26.65 13.54 21.92
CA ALA A 78 -27.92 13.40 22.62
C ALA A 78 -27.75 13.60 24.14
N GLU A 79 -26.76 12.92 24.73
CA GLU A 79 -26.41 13.06 26.15
C GLU A 79 -26.04 14.51 26.53
N LEU A 80 -25.29 15.20 25.66
CA LEU A 80 -24.95 16.61 25.89
C LEU A 80 -26.20 17.50 25.82
N ARG A 81 -27.11 17.27 24.86
CA ARG A 81 -28.38 18.02 24.74
C ARG A 81 -29.30 17.80 25.94
N GLU A 82 -29.42 16.56 26.41
CA GLU A 82 -30.23 16.22 27.60
C GLU A 82 -29.73 16.94 28.86
N ARG A 83 -28.44 17.25 28.91
CA ARG A 83 -27.80 18.02 29.99
C ARG A 83 -27.87 19.54 29.80
N GLY A 84 -28.65 20.01 28.82
CA GLY A 84 -28.93 21.42 28.59
C GLY A 84 -27.82 22.17 27.84
N LEU A 85 -26.94 21.46 27.14
CA LEU A 85 -25.90 22.08 26.32
C LEU A 85 -26.41 22.41 24.91
N PRO A 86 -26.06 23.58 24.33
CA PRO A 86 -26.50 24.01 23.01
C PRO A 86 -25.74 23.27 21.88
N VAL A 87 -26.00 21.97 21.73
CA VAL A 87 -25.42 21.15 20.65
C VAL A 87 -26.38 21.11 19.45
N ALA A 88 -25.85 21.28 18.25
CA ALA A 88 -26.63 21.23 17.02
C ALA A 88 -27.30 19.85 16.78
N PRO A 89 -28.41 19.79 16.02
CA PRO A 89 -29.04 18.54 15.61
C PRO A 89 -28.10 17.60 14.83
N ALA A 90 -28.32 16.30 14.92
CA ALA A 90 -27.41 15.27 14.37
C ALA A 90 -27.14 15.39 12.86
N ASP A 91 -28.11 15.88 12.08
CA ASP A 91 -28.00 16.13 10.63
C ASP A 91 -27.03 17.27 10.27
N GLN A 92 -26.71 18.14 11.24
CA GLN A 92 -25.77 19.25 11.10
C GLN A 92 -24.39 18.92 11.71
N LEU A 93 -24.26 17.79 12.40
CA LEU A 93 -23.03 17.35 13.03
C LEU A 93 -22.24 16.41 12.14
N SER A 94 -20.91 16.48 12.26
CA SER A 94 -20.04 15.47 11.66
C SER A 94 -20.34 14.08 12.23
N GLN A 95 -20.14 13.03 11.43
CA GLN A 95 -20.38 11.65 11.88
C GLN A 95 -19.59 11.32 13.16
N TYR A 96 -18.28 11.55 13.16
CA TYR A 96 -17.39 11.08 14.24
C TYR A 96 -17.03 12.14 15.29
N GLY A 97 -17.11 13.44 14.96
CA GLY A 97 -16.57 14.50 15.80
C GLY A 97 -15.05 14.44 15.96
N TYR A 98 -14.52 15.07 17.00
CA TYR A 98 -13.10 15.02 17.37
C TYR A 98 -12.89 14.71 18.86
N ASP A 99 -11.64 14.53 19.28
CA ASP A 99 -11.29 14.10 20.64
C ASP A 99 -11.75 15.05 21.77
N GLY A 100 -12.02 16.33 21.47
CA GLY A 100 -12.46 17.34 22.44
C GLY A 100 -13.79 16.98 23.11
N GLN A 101 -14.72 16.39 22.36
CA GLN A 101 -16.05 16.00 22.86
C GLN A 101 -15.99 15.02 24.03
N TRP A 102 -14.97 14.16 24.08
CA TRP A 102 -14.80 13.19 25.18
C TRP A 102 -14.35 13.88 26.47
N PHE A 103 -13.49 14.89 26.37
CA PHE A 103 -13.11 15.70 27.52
C PHE A 103 -14.27 16.54 28.03
N LEU A 104 -15.11 17.07 27.12
CA LEU A 104 -16.34 17.76 27.48
C LEU A 104 -17.33 16.82 28.18
N GLY A 105 -17.61 15.65 27.60
CA GLY A 105 -18.49 14.65 28.20
C GLY A 105 -18.02 14.18 29.57
N GLN A 106 -16.73 13.86 29.70
CA GLN A 106 -16.16 13.46 31.01
C GLN A 106 -16.17 14.63 32.00
N ALA A 107 -16.10 15.89 31.58
CA ALA A 107 -16.16 17.03 32.50
C ALA A 107 -17.55 17.21 33.12
N LEU A 108 -18.62 16.74 32.46
CA LEU A 108 -19.97 16.73 33.03
C LEU A 108 -20.15 15.64 34.10
N ASP A 109 -19.26 14.64 34.11
CA ASP A 109 -19.23 13.56 35.08
C ASP A 109 -17.80 13.06 35.32
N PRO A 110 -16.96 13.86 36.02
CA PRO A 110 -15.53 13.58 36.16
C PRO A 110 -15.26 12.31 36.97
N LEU A 111 -16.24 11.84 37.75
CA LEU A 111 -16.14 10.64 38.57
C LEU A 111 -16.86 9.43 37.95
N LEU A 112 -17.36 9.51 36.71
CA LEU A 112 -17.97 8.38 35.99
C LEU A 112 -19.15 7.76 36.77
N ARG A 113 -20.02 8.60 37.34
CA ARG A 113 -21.20 8.18 38.12
C ARG A 113 -22.45 7.98 37.27
N THR A 114 -22.42 8.39 36.01
CA THR A 114 -23.50 8.36 35.04
C THR A 114 -23.07 7.62 33.77
N ASP A 115 -24.02 7.31 32.91
CA ASP A 115 -23.79 6.51 31.70
C ASP A 115 -23.16 7.30 30.54
N ILE A 116 -22.84 8.59 30.70
CA ILE A 116 -22.25 9.41 29.63
C ILE A 116 -20.92 8.84 29.11
N ALA A 117 -20.14 8.14 29.94
CA ALA A 117 -18.90 7.50 29.51
C ALA A 117 -19.14 6.29 28.60
N THR A 118 -20.33 5.70 28.60
CA THR A 118 -20.71 4.58 27.72
C THR A 118 -20.92 5.04 26.27
N THR A 119 -21.19 6.32 26.04
CA THR A 119 -21.28 6.91 24.69
C THR A 119 -19.91 7.29 24.12
N PHE A 120 -18.82 6.89 24.76
CA PHE A 120 -17.46 7.10 24.23
C PHE A 120 -17.10 5.97 23.28
N ASP A 121 -16.31 6.28 22.25
CA ASP A 121 -15.81 5.30 21.27
C ASP A 121 -14.95 4.18 21.90
N ALA A 122 -14.21 4.52 22.96
CA ALA A 122 -13.44 3.60 23.80
C ALA A 122 -13.54 4.02 25.27
N PRO A 123 -14.62 3.64 25.98
CA PRO A 123 -14.97 4.15 27.30
C PRO A 123 -13.82 4.15 28.30
N ARG A 124 -13.13 3.02 28.48
CA ARG A 124 -12.03 2.94 29.46
C ARG A 124 -10.88 3.82 29.02
N TYR A 125 -10.41 3.67 27.79
CA TYR A 125 -9.28 4.44 27.27
C TYR A 125 -9.48 5.96 27.36
N ARG A 126 -10.67 6.46 27.02
CA ARG A 126 -11.00 7.89 27.11
C ARG A 126 -11.04 8.36 28.57
N ALA A 127 -11.67 7.58 29.44
CA ALA A 127 -11.85 7.92 30.85
C ALA A 127 -10.53 7.96 31.67
N LEU A 128 -9.43 7.38 31.17
CA LEU A 128 -8.12 7.42 31.85
C LEU A 128 -7.56 8.86 32.05
N ARG A 129 -8.11 9.88 31.37
CA ARG A 129 -7.53 11.21 31.23
C ARG A 129 -8.31 12.30 31.99
N VAL A 130 -8.43 12.12 33.30
CA VAL A 130 -9.34 12.89 34.15
C VAL A 130 -8.89 14.32 34.47
N MET A 131 -7.61 14.66 34.33
CA MET A 131 -7.10 15.95 34.87
C MET A 131 -7.73 17.19 34.22
N LEU A 132 -7.88 17.23 32.89
CA LEU A 132 -8.56 18.34 32.21
C LEU A 132 -10.06 18.37 32.55
N PRO A 133 -10.81 17.25 32.43
CA PRO A 133 -12.21 17.18 32.84
C PRO A 133 -12.46 17.65 34.27
N ALA A 134 -11.66 17.17 35.23
CA ALA A 134 -11.78 17.57 36.63
C ALA A 134 -11.49 19.06 36.85
N ALA A 135 -10.48 19.62 36.17
CA ALA A 135 -10.20 21.05 36.23
C ALA A 135 -11.34 21.90 35.65
N GLY A 136 -11.92 21.46 34.52
CA GLY A 136 -13.09 22.10 33.93
C GLY A 136 -14.32 22.03 34.84
N TRP A 137 -14.59 20.86 35.42
CA TRP A 137 -15.69 20.67 36.37
C TRP A 137 -15.53 21.54 37.62
N LEU A 138 -14.32 21.57 38.21
CA LEU A 138 -14.03 22.39 39.39
C LEU A 138 -14.22 23.88 39.09
N LEU A 139 -13.74 24.36 37.95
CA LEU A 139 -13.84 25.77 37.57
C LEU A 139 -15.27 26.16 37.16
N GLY A 140 -16.02 25.24 36.55
CA GLY A 140 -17.44 25.40 36.25
C GLY A 140 -18.38 25.13 37.44
N ALA A 141 -17.83 24.81 38.62
CA ALA A 141 -18.57 24.42 39.83
C ALA A 141 -19.64 23.32 39.59
N GLY A 142 -19.36 22.41 38.66
CA GLY A 142 -20.27 21.32 38.26
C GLY A 142 -21.52 21.74 37.49
N GLN A 143 -21.67 23.02 37.11
CA GLN A 143 -22.82 23.48 36.33
C GLN A 143 -22.65 23.12 34.85
N PRO A 144 -23.56 22.33 34.24
CA PRO A 144 -23.42 21.89 32.85
C PRO A 144 -23.17 23.02 31.86
N GLY A 145 -23.93 24.12 31.96
CA GLY A 145 -23.77 25.28 31.08
C GLY A 145 -22.45 26.06 31.24
N ALA A 146 -21.79 25.98 32.39
CA ALA A 146 -20.51 26.67 32.65
C ALA A 146 -19.28 25.85 32.24
N ILE A 147 -19.42 24.52 32.15
CA ILE A 147 -18.31 23.58 31.91
C ILE A 147 -17.60 23.81 30.55
N PRO A 148 -18.27 24.06 29.42
CA PRO A 148 -17.59 24.36 28.15
C PRO A 148 -16.63 25.56 28.27
N TYR A 149 -17.11 26.66 28.86
CA TYR A 149 -16.31 27.87 29.09
C TYR A 149 -15.16 27.61 30.05
N ALA A 150 -15.42 26.86 31.12
CA ALA A 150 -14.41 26.50 32.10
C ALA A 150 -13.28 25.67 31.47
N LEU A 151 -13.59 24.67 30.64
CA LEU A 151 -12.58 23.88 29.92
C LEU A 151 -11.72 24.73 28.98
N LEU A 152 -12.34 25.66 28.25
CA LEU A 152 -11.62 26.55 27.33
C LEU A 152 -10.75 27.57 28.08
N LEU A 153 -11.23 28.07 29.22
CA LEU A 153 -10.45 28.93 30.12
C LEU A 153 -9.28 28.16 30.74
N VAL A 154 -9.47 26.91 31.18
CA VAL A 154 -8.38 26.04 31.64
C VAL A 154 -7.34 25.85 30.53
N GLY A 155 -7.78 25.65 29.28
CA GLY A 155 -6.90 25.60 28.11
C GLY A 155 -6.04 26.86 27.96
N ALA A 156 -6.67 28.04 28.02
CA ALA A 156 -5.98 29.33 27.89
C ALA A 156 -5.03 29.63 29.05
N LEU A 157 -5.45 29.37 30.29
CA LEU A 157 -4.61 29.48 31.49
C LEU A 157 -3.42 28.50 31.45
N SER A 158 -3.61 27.32 30.86
CA SER A 158 -2.53 26.35 30.66
C SER A 158 -1.45 26.90 29.73
N VAL A 159 -1.82 27.60 28.65
CA VAL A 159 -0.84 28.27 27.78
C VAL A 159 -0.08 29.36 28.54
N ALA A 160 -0.78 30.16 29.35
CA ALA A 160 -0.14 31.18 30.19
C ALA A 160 0.89 30.56 31.15
N LEU A 161 0.51 29.48 31.84
CA LEU A 161 1.38 28.73 32.74
C LEU A 161 2.59 28.12 32.00
N GLY A 162 2.35 27.47 30.86
CA GLY A 162 3.40 26.84 30.06
C GLY A 162 4.40 27.86 29.50
N CYS A 163 3.92 29.02 29.04
CA CYS A 163 4.75 30.14 28.62
C CYS A 163 5.60 30.69 29.78
N ALA A 164 4.99 30.88 30.94
CA ALA A 164 5.71 31.31 32.13
C ALA A 164 6.79 30.30 32.55
N ALA A 165 6.43 29.01 32.67
CA ALA A 165 7.35 27.95 33.07
C ALA A 165 8.51 27.78 32.08
N THR A 166 8.24 27.78 30.77
CA THR A 166 9.27 27.71 29.72
C THR A 166 10.17 28.93 29.74
N GLY A 167 9.61 30.13 29.93
CA GLY A 167 10.37 31.38 30.09
C GLY A 167 11.23 31.40 31.35
N ARG A 168 10.74 30.79 32.44
CA ARG A 168 11.48 30.59 33.70
C ARG A 168 12.70 29.69 33.48
N ILE A 169 12.51 28.57 32.79
CA ILE A 169 13.59 27.64 32.43
C ILE A 169 14.64 28.36 31.57
N ALA A 170 14.22 29.04 30.50
CA ALA A 170 15.14 29.78 29.63
C ALA A 170 15.95 30.84 30.40
N ALA A 171 15.30 31.59 31.29
CA ALA A 171 15.94 32.60 32.11
C ALA A 171 16.95 32.03 33.12
N ALA A 172 16.69 30.84 33.69
CA ALA A 172 17.64 30.15 34.57
C ALA A 172 18.96 29.81 33.85
N TYR A 173 18.93 29.68 32.52
CA TYR A 173 20.10 29.45 31.68
C TYR A 173 20.62 30.72 30.99
N GLY A 174 20.22 31.91 31.46
CA GLY A 174 20.71 33.20 30.99
C GLY A 174 20.13 33.65 29.65
N ARG A 175 19.04 33.04 29.16
CA ARG A 175 18.31 33.52 27.98
C ARG A 175 17.19 34.49 28.35
N ALA A 176 16.69 35.25 27.37
CA ALA A 176 15.56 36.13 27.56
C ALA A 176 14.29 35.35 27.95
N ARG A 177 13.53 35.86 28.93
CA ARG A 177 12.25 35.26 29.37
C ARG A 177 11.22 35.08 28.24
N TRP A 178 11.32 35.87 27.18
CA TRP A 178 10.44 35.83 26.01
C TRP A 178 10.52 34.52 25.21
N TRP A 179 11.58 33.73 25.40
CA TRP A 179 11.61 32.35 24.90
C TRP A 179 10.43 31.51 25.40
N GLY A 180 9.78 31.90 26.50
CA GLY A 180 8.54 31.27 26.97
C GLY A 180 7.40 31.26 25.94
N LEU A 181 7.32 32.24 25.04
CA LEU A 181 6.29 32.27 23.98
C LEU A 181 6.39 31.10 22.99
N SER A 182 7.56 30.46 22.90
CA SER A 182 7.72 29.25 22.08
C SER A 182 6.80 28.11 22.53
N PHE A 183 6.35 28.09 23.80
CA PHE A 183 5.36 27.14 24.30
C PHE A 183 4.02 27.27 23.57
N ALA A 184 3.54 28.50 23.36
CA ALA A 184 2.29 28.76 22.64
C ALA A 184 2.38 28.39 21.15
N ALA A 185 3.59 28.34 20.60
CA ALA A 185 3.85 27.95 19.22
C ALA A 185 4.03 26.44 19.02
N ILE A 186 3.98 25.63 20.09
CA ILE A 186 4.04 24.17 19.97
C ILE A 186 2.80 23.71 19.20
N PRO A 187 2.93 23.03 18.06
CA PRO A 187 1.77 22.64 17.25
C PRO A 187 0.71 21.83 18.03
N GLY A 188 1.15 20.94 18.91
CA GLY A 188 0.25 20.19 19.81
C GLY A 188 -0.50 21.06 20.83
N VAL A 189 0.07 22.20 21.24
CA VAL A 189 -0.62 23.19 22.10
C VAL A 189 -1.63 23.98 21.28
N VAL A 190 -1.26 24.41 20.07
CA VAL A 190 -2.17 25.13 19.16
C VAL A 190 -3.40 24.26 18.83
N VAL A 191 -3.18 23.02 18.40
CA VAL A 191 -4.25 22.05 18.17
C VAL A 191 -5.03 21.79 19.47
N GLY A 192 -4.31 21.65 20.59
CA GLY A 192 -4.88 21.48 21.92
C GLY A 192 -5.95 22.50 22.29
N VAL A 193 -5.58 23.78 22.17
CA VAL A 193 -6.44 24.94 22.46
C VAL A 193 -7.56 25.06 21.44
N ALA A 194 -7.26 24.91 20.15
CA ALA A 194 -8.24 25.05 19.08
C ALA A 194 -9.34 23.98 19.13
N TYR A 195 -9.07 22.82 19.73
CA TYR A 195 -9.97 21.68 19.73
C TYR A 195 -10.38 21.17 21.12
N GLY A 196 -10.14 21.95 22.18
CA GLY A 196 -10.57 21.60 23.54
C GLY A 196 -9.99 20.29 24.09
N THR A 197 -8.72 19.98 23.77
CA THR A 197 -8.07 18.71 24.19
C THR A 197 -7.02 18.94 25.28
N ALA A 198 -6.57 17.86 25.96
CA ALA A 198 -5.77 17.94 27.19
C ALA A 198 -4.28 18.33 27.02
N GLU A 199 -3.78 18.41 25.80
CA GLU A 199 -2.36 18.68 25.52
C GLU A 199 -1.82 19.98 26.14
N PRO A 200 -2.52 21.14 26.10
CA PRO A 200 -2.01 22.37 26.69
C PRO A 200 -1.77 22.25 28.20
N LEU A 201 -2.73 21.67 28.93
CA LEU A 201 -2.64 21.46 30.37
C LEU A 201 -1.51 20.50 30.72
N GLY A 202 -1.44 19.35 30.03
CA GLY A 202 -0.43 18.35 30.30
C GLY A 202 0.99 18.85 30.03
N LEU A 203 1.19 19.58 28.93
CA LEU A 203 2.50 20.15 28.58
C LEU A 203 2.88 21.31 29.50
N ALA A 204 1.91 22.12 29.95
CA ALA A 204 2.16 23.20 30.91
C ALA A 204 2.59 22.66 32.27
N LEU A 205 1.92 21.61 32.75
CA LEU A 205 2.28 20.89 33.97
C LEU A 205 3.64 20.18 33.85
N ALA A 206 3.96 19.62 32.68
CA ALA A 206 5.29 19.09 32.42
C ALA A 206 6.36 20.19 32.44
N ALA A 207 6.14 21.33 31.79
CA ALA A 207 7.05 22.47 31.80
C ALA A 207 7.24 23.04 33.22
N LEU A 208 6.17 23.13 34.01
CA LEU A 208 6.21 23.51 35.42
C LEU A 208 7.04 22.50 36.23
N GLY A 209 6.81 21.20 36.05
CA GLY A 209 7.58 20.14 36.69
C GLY A 209 9.06 20.20 36.36
N ILE A 210 9.43 20.45 35.10
CA ILE A 210 10.83 20.66 34.69
C ILE A 210 11.41 21.88 35.39
N SER A 211 10.69 23.00 35.43
CA SER A 211 11.12 24.22 36.10
C SER A 211 11.40 24.00 37.59
N LEU A 212 10.50 23.30 38.28
CA LEU A 212 10.62 22.97 39.70
C LEU A 212 11.71 21.92 39.98
N ALA A 213 11.91 20.98 39.07
CA ALA A 213 12.98 19.98 39.17
C ALA A 213 14.37 20.64 39.08
N LEU A 214 14.52 21.64 38.21
CA LEU A 214 15.75 22.44 38.12
C LEU A 214 16.02 23.25 39.39
N GLU A 215 14.97 23.62 40.13
CA GLU A 215 15.06 24.25 41.46
C GLU A 215 15.28 23.26 42.61
N ARG A 216 15.46 21.96 42.31
CA ARG A 216 15.59 20.88 43.29
C ARG A 216 14.37 20.71 44.21
N ARG A 217 13.19 21.18 43.79
CA ARG A 217 11.91 21.01 44.50
C ARG A 217 11.23 19.71 44.07
N ALA A 218 11.87 18.57 44.37
CA ALA A 218 11.52 17.27 43.81
C ALA A 218 10.04 16.85 44.02
N LEU A 219 9.48 17.09 45.21
CA LEU A 219 8.09 16.75 45.51
C LEU A 219 7.09 17.58 44.69
N LEU A 220 7.27 18.91 44.66
CA LEU A 220 6.41 19.80 43.87
C LEU A 220 6.53 19.53 42.37
N ALA A 221 7.74 19.20 41.90
CA ALA A 221 7.95 18.75 40.53
C ALA A 221 7.24 17.43 40.24
N GLY A 222 7.31 16.46 41.16
CA GLY A 222 6.60 15.19 41.05
C GLY A 222 5.08 15.33 41.03
N LEU A 223 4.52 16.25 41.84
CA LEU A 223 3.08 16.57 41.80
C LEU A 223 2.67 17.22 40.48
N ALA A 224 3.48 18.13 39.94
CA ALA A 224 3.24 18.72 38.62
C ALA A 224 3.30 17.64 37.52
N PHE A 225 4.29 16.75 37.55
CA PHE A 225 4.36 15.63 36.61
C PHE A 225 3.22 14.62 36.78
N ALA A 226 2.72 14.42 38.01
CA ALA A 226 1.56 13.59 38.26
C ALA A 226 0.30 14.16 37.61
N GLY A 227 0.08 15.47 37.76
CA GLY A 227 -0.99 16.16 37.04
C GLY A 227 -0.85 16.03 35.52
N ALA A 228 0.38 16.16 34.99
CA ALA A 228 0.65 15.91 33.58
C ALA A 228 0.29 14.47 33.16
N ALA A 229 0.66 13.46 33.95
CA ALA A 229 0.36 12.06 33.67
C ALA A 229 -1.15 11.75 33.70
N LEU A 230 -1.92 12.44 34.54
CA LEU A 230 -3.39 12.33 34.58
C LEU A 230 -4.09 13.05 33.41
N THR A 231 -3.39 13.89 32.64
CA THR A 231 -3.91 14.41 31.36
C THR A 231 -3.73 13.40 30.24
N LYS A 232 -2.55 12.75 30.18
CA LYS A 232 -2.20 11.68 29.25
C LYS A 232 -1.14 10.80 29.89
N GLU A 233 -1.37 9.50 29.84
CA GLU A 233 -0.57 8.49 30.51
C GLU A 233 0.90 8.48 30.10
N ASN A 234 1.19 8.78 28.84
CA ASN A 234 2.56 8.87 28.33
C ASN A 234 3.36 10.03 28.93
N TYR A 235 2.71 11.05 29.50
CA TYR A 235 3.40 12.19 30.10
C TYR A 235 4.10 11.83 31.42
N LEU A 236 3.80 10.65 32.01
CA LEU A 236 4.59 10.06 33.10
C LEU A 236 6.07 9.92 32.73
N ALA A 237 6.40 9.78 31.44
CA ALA A 237 7.78 9.71 30.97
C ALA A 237 8.61 10.96 31.35
N PHE A 238 8.01 12.16 31.50
CA PHE A 238 8.73 13.33 32.02
C PHE A 238 9.29 13.08 33.43
N ALA A 239 8.46 12.53 34.32
CA ALA A 239 8.88 12.18 35.68
C ALA A 239 9.93 11.07 35.68
N LEU A 240 9.74 10.02 34.87
CA LEU A 240 10.67 8.89 34.80
C LEU A 240 12.03 9.30 34.25
N ILE A 241 12.06 10.14 33.20
CA ILE A 241 13.32 10.66 32.65
C ILE A 241 14.01 11.59 33.66
N ALA A 242 13.27 12.45 34.35
CA ALA A 242 13.83 13.32 35.39
C ALA A 242 14.36 12.53 36.59
N ALA A 243 13.64 11.51 37.04
CA ALA A 243 14.08 10.59 38.08
C ALA A 243 15.33 9.83 37.63
N GLY A 244 15.35 9.30 36.41
CA GLY A 244 16.51 8.62 35.81
C GLY A 244 17.74 9.53 35.75
N PHE A 245 17.58 10.80 35.36
CA PHE A 245 18.65 11.79 35.40
C PHE A 245 19.21 11.98 36.83
N VAL A 246 18.33 12.13 37.84
CA VAL A 246 18.73 12.27 39.24
C VAL A 246 19.43 11.01 39.77
N VAL A 247 18.98 9.82 39.38
CA VAL A 247 19.62 8.54 39.73
C VAL A 247 21.02 8.47 39.14
N VAL A 248 21.16 8.69 37.83
CA VAL A 248 22.47 8.60 37.14
C VAL A 248 23.45 9.62 37.71
N HIS A 249 23.05 10.90 37.80
CA HIS A 249 23.96 11.93 38.29
C HIS A 249 24.20 11.84 39.80
N GLY A 250 23.20 11.50 40.59
CA GLY A 250 23.34 11.30 42.04
C GLY A 250 24.27 10.12 42.37
N TYR A 251 24.16 9.04 41.60
CA TYR A 251 25.06 7.89 41.72
C TYR A 251 26.50 8.23 41.31
N LEU A 252 26.69 8.89 40.16
CA LEU A 252 28.02 9.25 39.65
C LEU A 252 28.73 10.31 40.51
N SER A 253 27.99 11.24 41.11
CA SER A 253 28.54 12.31 41.97
C SER A 253 28.72 11.91 43.44
N GLY A 254 28.26 10.73 43.85
CA GLY A 254 28.29 10.29 45.26
C GLY A 254 27.36 11.08 46.20
N THR A 255 26.43 11.87 45.66
CA THR A 255 25.53 12.73 46.46
C THR A 255 24.55 11.88 47.26
N ARG A 256 24.55 11.95 48.60
CA ARG A 256 23.58 11.20 49.42
C ARG A 256 22.15 11.73 49.21
N GLY A 257 21.15 10.82 49.21
CA GLY A 257 19.73 11.19 49.14
C GLY A 257 19.13 11.32 47.73
N TRP A 258 19.86 10.99 46.66
CA TRP A 258 19.35 11.00 45.28
C TRP A 258 18.10 10.13 45.09
N TRP A 259 18.01 9.01 45.81
CA TRP A 259 16.87 8.08 45.72
C TRP A 259 15.58 8.71 46.25
N ARG A 260 15.65 9.54 47.31
CA ARG A 260 14.49 10.28 47.84
C ARG A 260 13.95 11.26 46.81
N ALA A 261 14.85 11.98 46.13
CA ALA A 261 14.48 12.91 45.07
C ALA A 261 13.90 12.18 43.85
N ALA A 262 14.47 11.04 43.45
CA ALA A 262 13.95 10.22 42.35
C ALA A 262 12.55 9.66 42.66
N ILE A 263 12.34 9.15 43.89
CA ILE A 263 11.01 8.69 44.34
C ILE A 263 10.03 9.86 44.38
N ALA A 264 10.42 11.02 44.93
CA ALA A 264 9.56 12.19 44.99
C ALA A 264 9.13 12.70 43.59
N LEU A 265 9.96 12.49 42.57
CA LEU A 265 9.64 12.85 41.18
C LEU A 265 8.68 11.86 40.51
N ALA A 266 8.83 10.55 40.74
CA ALA A 266 8.11 9.52 39.99
C ALA A 266 6.91 8.90 40.72
N ALA A 267 7.03 8.68 42.03
CA ALA A 267 6.02 7.95 42.81
C ALA A 267 4.63 8.63 42.84
N PRO A 268 4.50 9.96 43.00
CA PRO A 268 3.17 10.60 42.99
C PRO A 268 2.41 10.34 41.69
N GLY A 269 3.11 10.44 40.55
CA GLY A 269 2.51 10.20 39.23
C GLY A 269 2.12 8.74 39.04
N ALA A 270 3.01 7.80 39.37
CA ALA A 270 2.73 6.38 39.25
C ALA A 270 1.56 5.95 40.16
N ALA A 271 1.53 6.42 41.41
CA ALA A 271 0.49 6.06 42.37
C ALA A 271 -0.88 6.62 41.99
N LEU A 272 -0.97 7.90 41.63
CA LEU A 272 -2.25 8.53 41.24
C LEU A 272 -2.81 7.91 39.96
N LEU A 273 -1.94 7.63 38.99
CA LEU A 273 -2.34 7.04 37.73
C LEU A 273 -2.79 5.59 37.91
N ALA A 274 -2.10 4.79 38.72
CA ALA A 274 -2.53 3.44 39.09
C ALA A 274 -3.87 3.46 39.84
N ALA A 275 -4.04 4.35 40.82
CA ALA A 275 -5.30 4.49 41.56
C ALA A 275 -6.47 4.85 40.63
N TRP A 276 -6.27 5.82 39.73
CA TRP A 276 -7.28 6.20 38.75
C TRP A 276 -7.59 5.07 37.76
N TRP A 277 -6.59 4.35 37.27
CA TRP A 277 -6.78 3.23 36.35
C TRP A 277 -7.56 2.09 37.00
N LEU A 278 -7.26 1.76 38.26
CA LEU A 278 -8.02 0.77 39.03
C LEU A 278 -9.48 1.21 39.21
N TYR A 279 -9.69 2.50 39.50
CA TYR A 279 -11.04 3.08 39.59
C TYR A 279 -11.80 2.96 38.26
N VAL A 280 -11.21 3.36 37.14
CA VAL A 280 -11.83 3.26 35.80
C VAL A 280 -12.12 1.81 35.43
N ALA A 281 -11.21 0.89 35.74
CA ALA A 281 -11.40 -0.54 35.48
C ALA A 281 -12.56 -1.13 36.29
N ALA A 282 -12.81 -0.60 37.50
CA ALA A 282 -13.96 -0.98 38.32
C ALA A 282 -15.26 -0.30 37.86
N ALA A 283 -15.19 0.94 37.36
CA ALA A 283 -16.35 1.74 36.99
C ALA A 283 -16.92 1.43 35.59
N LEU A 284 -16.09 0.98 34.64
CA LEU A 284 -16.49 0.79 33.24
C LEU A 284 -16.16 -0.62 32.71
N PRO A 285 -16.94 -1.17 31.76
CA PRO A 285 -16.66 -2.47 31.14
C PRO A 285 -15.42 -2.43 30.22
N PRO A 286 -14.79 -3.59 29.91
CA PRO A 286 -13.64 -3.66 29.00
C PRO A 286 -13.97 -3.16 27.59
N ASP A 287 -13.01 -2.48 26.94
CA ASP A 287 -13.19 -2.01 25.56
C ASP A 287 -13.18 -3.20 24.57
N ASN A 288 -14.14 -3.21 23.61
CA ASN A 288 -14.32 -4.29 22.62
C ASN A 288 -13.20 -4.39 21.56
N ASN A 289 -12.26 -3.44 21.55
CA ASN A 289 -11.17 -3.39 20.57
C ASN A 289 -9.87 -2.99 21.27
N PRO A 290 -9.03 -3.95 21.71
CA PRO A 290 -7.75 -3.62 22.29
C PRO A 290 -6.85 -3.08 21.17
N HIS A 291 -6.84 -1.76 20.97
CA HIS A 291 -5.89 -1.12 20.07
C HIS A 291 -4.47 -1.50 20.52
N GLY A 292 -3.80 -2.35 19.74
CA GLY A 292 -2.44 -2.79 20.04
C GLY A 292 -1.51 -1.58 20.20
N THR A 293 -1.10 -1.29 21.44
CA THR A 293 -0.24 -0.13 21.77
C THR A 293 1.05 -0.12 20.94
N PHE A 294 1.50 -1.29 20.51
CA PHE A 294 2.70 -1.48 19.68
C PHE A 294 2.52 -1.05 18.22
N SER A 295 1.30 -1.04 17.65
CA SER A 295 1.11 -0.65 16.25
C SER A 295 1.46 0.82 16.01
N ARG A 296 1.35 1.67 17.04
CA ARG A 296 1.65 3.12 17.00
C ARG A 296 3.14 3.43 16.86
N PHE A 297 3.99 2.41 16.98
CA PHE A 297 5.43 2.53 16.87
C PHE A 297 5.96 1.80 15.63
N SER A 298 7.00 2.36 15.04
CA SER A 298 7.77 1.78 13.92
C SER A 298 9.26 1.83 14.27
N PRO A 299 10.13 1.08 13.58
CA PRO A 299 11.56 1.27 13.74
C PRO A 299 11.94 2.75 13.50
N PRO A 300 13.01 3.26 14.16
CA PRO A 300 13.35 4.68 14.09
C PRO A 300 13.37 5.22 12.66
N LEU A 301 12.73 6.37 12.44
CA LEU A 301 12.58 7.07 11.17
C LEU A 301 11.70 6.39 10.10
N VAL A 302 11.28 5.14 10.27
CA VAL A 302 10.46 4.44 9.26
C VAL A 302 9.14 5.17 9.02
N GLY A 303 8.37 5.47 10.07
CA GLY A 303 7.13 6.25 9.92
C GLY A 303 7.35 7.65 9.35
N TRP A 304 8.48 8.30 9.65
CA TRP A 304 8.83 9.59 9.05
C TRP A 304 9.17 9.47 7.56
N PHE A 305 9.80 8.39 7.12
CA PHE A 305 10.01 8.11 5.70
C PHE A 305 8.69 7.83 4.98
N GLU A 306 7.76 7.11 5.61
CA GLU A 306 6.39 6.90 5.11
C GLU A 306 5.67 8.24 4.93
N LEU A 307 5.67 9.11 5.95
CA LEU A 307 5.09 10.46 5.85
C LEU A 307 5.75 11.30 4.74
N LEU A 308 7.08 11.36 4.68
CA LEU A 308 7.78 12.14 3.66
C LEU A 308 7.52 11.59 2.24
N ALA A 309 7.35 10.28 2.11
CA ALA A 309 6.92 9.67 0.87
C ALA A 309 5.49 10.08 0.52
N SER A 310 4.56 10.08 1.47
CA SER A 310 3.18 10.53 1.30
C SER A 310 3.09 12.01 0.88
N ILE A 311 3.87 12.90 1.53
CA ILE A 311 4.02 14.32 1.16
C ILE A 311 4.60 14.45 -0.25
N GLY A 312 5.68 13.73 -0.56
CA GLY A 312 6.32 13.76 -1.88
C GLY A 312 5.46 13.18 -3.01
N GLN A 313 4.45 12.38 -2.67
CA GLN A 313 3.44 11.84 -3.59
C GLN A 313 2.22 12.77 -3.76
N GLY A 314 2.10 13.82 -2.94
CA GLY A 314 0.93 14.70 -2.92
C GLY A 314 -0.34 14.03 -2.37
N VAL A 315 -0.19 12.95 -1.59
CA VAL A 315 -1.30 12.17 -1.01
C VAL A 315 -1.59 12.61 0.43
N PHE A 316 -0.59 13.18 1.11
CA PHE A 316 -0.78 13.76 2.43
C PHE A 316 -1.73 14.97 2.37
N THR A 317 -2.82 14.90 3.12
CA THR A 317 -3.73 16.02 3.38
C THR A 317 -3.87 16.16 4.90
N ALA A 318 -3.83 17.38 5.41
CA ALA A 318 -4.05 17.61 6.83
C ALA A 318 -5.52 17.32 7.15
N ASP A 319 -5.77 16.32 7.99
CA ASP A 319 -7.10 15.90 8.39
C ASP A 319 -7.80 16.94 9.30
N GLY A 320 -9.12 17.07 9.12
CA GLY A 320 -9.99 17.97 9.88
C GLY A 320 -10.16 19.37 9.26
N PRO A 321 -10.79 20.32 9.98
CA PRO A 321 -11.03 21.70 9.52
C PRO A 321 -9.77 22.58 9.39
N MET A 322 -8.59 21.97 9.32
CA MET A 322 -7.30 22.64 9.06
C MET A 322 -6.70 22.22 7.71
N ALA A 323 -7.55 21.86 6.74
CA ALA A 323 -7.12 21.45 5.39
C ALA A 323 -6.24 22.52 4.70
N ASP A 324 -6.47 23.80 5.00
CA ASP A 324 -5.69 24.94 4.47
C ASP A 324 -4.40 25.22 5.25
N TRP A 325 -4.18 24.55 6.38
CA TRP A 325 -2.97 24.71 7.16
C TRP A 325 -1.79 24.07 6.44
N PRO A 326 -0.57 24.65 6.50
CA PRO A 326 0.63 24.05 5.91
C PRO A 326 1.11 22.83 6.73
N GLY A 327 0.29 21.77 6.77
CA GLY A 327 0.49 20.61 7.63
C GLY A 327 1.76 19.84 7.31
N ALA A 328 2.07 19.67 6.03
CA ALA A 328 3.31 19.03 5.58
C ALA A 328 4.55 19.80 6.05
N SER A 329 4.57 21.12 5.90
CA SER A 329 5.67 21.98 6.35
C SER A 329 5.84 21.95 7.86
N THR A 330 4.72 21.90 8.61
CA THR A 330 4.73 21.83 10.08
C THR A 330 5.33 20.51 10.57
N LEU A 331 4.97 19.38 9.97
CA LEU A 331 5.54 18.08 10.30
C LEU A 331 7.02 17.97 9.91
N ILE A 332 7.42 18.50 8.74
CA ILE A 332 8.82 18.54 8.32
C ILE A 332 9.64 19.39 9.29
N ALA A 333 9.15 20.58 9.67
CA ALA A 333 9.80 21.44 10.66
C ALA A 333 9.95 20.73 12.01
N THR A 334 8.92 19.98 12.43
CA THR A 334 8.95 19.17 13.65
C THR A 334 10.04 18.09 13.57
N LEU A 335 10.12 17.33 12.47
CA LEU A 335 11.18 16.33 12.28
C LEU A 335 12.58 16.95 12.36
N LEU A 336 12.80 18.07 11.67
CA LEU A 336 14.09 18.77 11.68
C LEU A 336 14.45 19.25 13.09
N LEU A 337 13.47 19.78 13.83
CA LEU A 337 13.62 20.18 15.22
C LEU A 337 14.03 18.99 16.11
N LEU A 338 13.37 17.84 15.97
CA LEU A 338 13.68 16.63 16.75
C LEU A 338 15.08 16.09 16.43
N LEU A 339 15.46 16.03 15.15
CA LEU A 339 16.79 15.60 14.74
C LEU A 339 17.89 16.54 15.28
N ALA A 340 17.66 17.85 15.22
CA ALA A 340 18.55 18.84 15.79
C ALA A 340 18.67 18.67 17.31
N ALA A 341 17.54 18.48 18.01
CA ALA A 341 17.51 18.28 19.45
C ALA A 341 18.25 17.02 19.88
N VAL A 342 18.03 15.87 19.22
CA VAL A 342 18.76 14.62 19.50
C VAL A 342 20.26 14.79 19.26
N GLY A 343 20.65 15.49 18.19
CA GLY A 343 22.05 15.80 17.90
C GLY A 343 22.71 16.65 18.98
N VAL A 344 22.06 17.75 19.39
CA VAL A 344 22.54 18.66 20.44
C VAL A 344 22.57 17.96 21.80
N ALA A 345 21.54 17.17 22.12
CA ALA A 345 21.46 16.42 23.38
C ALA A 345 22.54 15.35 23.48
N GLY A 346 22.90 14.73 22.35
CA GLY A 346 24.03 13.82 22.24
C GLY A 346 25.36 14.47 22.63
N TRP A 347 25.51 15.78 22.43
CA TRP A 347 26.68 16.56 22.83
C TRP A 347 26.59 17.12 24.26
N GLN A 348 25.38 17.26 24.83
CA GLN A 348 25.14 17.88 26.13
C GLN A 348 24.54 16.90 27.16
N ARG A 349 24.98 15.63 27.13
CA ARG A 349 24.45 14.52 27.94
C ARG A 349 24.52 14.70 29.46
N ALA A 350 25.06 15.79 29.99
CA ALA A 350 25.19 16.04 31.43
C ALA A 350 24.04 16.89 32.03
N SER A 351 22.97 17.17 31.28
CA SER A 351 21.88 18.05 31.73
C SER A 351 20.50 17.41 31.63
N LEU A 352 19.60 17.79 32.54
CA LEU A 352 18.20 17.33 32.53
C LEU A 352 17.48 17.66 31.20
N PRO A 353 17.60 18.89 30.63
CA PRO A 353 17.07 19.18 29.29
C PRO A 353 17.55 18.22 28.20
N ALA A 354 18.81 17.77 28.23
CA ALA A 354 19.34 16.83 27.25
C ALA A 354 18.76 15.42 27.41
N TYR A 355 18.59 14.93 28.65
CA TYR A 355 17.93 13.64 28.88
C TYR A 355 16.48 13.66 28.41
N LEU A 356 15.75 14.75 28.68
CA LEU A 356 14.38 14.94 28.22
C LEU A 356 14.30 14.96 26.70
N ALA A 357 15.19 15.70 26.03
CA ALA A 357 15.23 15.76 24.57
C ALA A 357 15.67 14.44 23.92
N LEU A 358 16.55 13.66 24.56
CA LEU A 358 16.90 12.32 24.08
C LEU A 358 15.71 11.36 24.22
N GLY A 359 15.10 11.28 25.41
CA GLY A 359 14.00 10.36 25.66
C GLY A 359 12.78 10.66 24.77
N TRP A 360 12.33 11.91 24.77
CA TRP A 360 11.19 12.32 23.96
C TRP A 360 11.51 12.47 22.47
N GLY A 361 12.74 12.83 22.12
CA GLY A 361 13.20 12.85 20.73
C GLY A 361 13.19 11.45 20.13
N LEU A 362 13.73 10.45 20.83
CA LEU A 362 13.67 9.05 20.41
C LEU A 362 12.22 8.55 20.28
N TYR A 363 11.35 8.86 21.25
CA TYR A 363 9.91 8.59 21.14
C TYR A 363 9.31 9.19 19.87
N GLY A 364 9.60 10.46 19.57
CA GLY A 364 9.11 11.13 18.37
C GLY A 364 9.63 10.50 17.07
N LEU A 365 10.84 9.95 17.08
CA LEU A 365 11.45 9.30 15.90
C LEU A 365 10.90 7.89 15.62
N VAL A 366 10.28 7.23 16.59
CA VAL A 366 9.70 5.87 16.44
C VAL A 366 8.19 5.88 16.18
N ILE A 367 7.55 7.03 15.99
CA ILE A 367 6.11 7.08 15.68
C ILE A 367 5.84 6.44 14.30
N ALA A 368 4.82 5.59 14.20
CA ALA A 368 4.41 4.92 12.96
C ALA A 368 3.82 5.89 11.92
N GLY A 369 3.98 5.60 10.62
CA GLY A 369 3.59 6.51 9.55
C GLY A 369 2.10 6.81 9.50
N PHE A 370 1.23 5.81 9.69
CA PHE A 370 -0.23 6.05 9.70
C PHE A 370 -0.67 7.06 10.78
N LEU A 371 0.07 7.16 11.89
CA LEU A 371 -0.23 8.13 12.94
C LEU A 371 0.30 9.53 12.58
N LEU A 372 1.46 9.59 11.90
CA LEU A 372 2.02 10.84 11.38
C LEU A 372 1.20 11.41 10.22
N GLU A 373 0.58 10.55 9.42
CA GLU A 373 -0.34 10.93 8.35
C GLU A 373 -1.62 11.57 8.88
N ARG A 374 -2.02 11.25 10.12
CA ARG A 374 -3.14 11.91 10.81
C ARG A 374 -2.70 13.21 11.46
N PHE A 375 -2.71 14.32 10.72
CA PHE A 375 -2.05 15.58 11.10
C PHE A 375 -2.37 16.06 12.53
N LEU A 376 -3.65 16.18 12.90
CA LEU A 376 -4.05 16.68 14.23
C LEU A 376 -3.59 15.73 15.35
N SER A 377 -3.71 14.42 15.11
CA SER A 377 -3.28 13.38 16.05
C SER A 377 -1.75 13.36 16.20
N ALA A 378 -1.03 13.55 15.10
CA ALA A 378 0.43 13.62 15.07
C ALA A 378 0.96 14.80 15.89
N GLN A 379 0.41 16.02 15.71
CA GLN A 379 0.84 17.19 16.48
C GLN A 379 0.66 17.00 17.99
N ARG A 380 -0.46 16.42 18.39
CA ARG A 380 -0.76 16.10 19.79
C ARG A 380 0.16 15.02 20.35
N ALA A 381 0.48 13.99 19.56
CA ALA A 381 1.41 12.94 19.96
C ALA A 381 2.86 13.45 20.07
N LEU A 382 3.28 14.37 19.20
CA LEU A 382 4.63 14.93 19.15
C LEU A 382 4.86 16.09 20.12
N GLY A 383 3.81 16.66 20.72
CA GLY A 383 3.87 17.78 21.65
C GLY A 383 4.96 17.67 22.73
N PRO A 384 5.08 16.54 23.46
CA PRO A 384 6.15 16.33 24.45
C PRO A 384 7.56 16.39 23.87
N ALA A 385 7.75 15.85 22.67
CA ALA A 385 9.03 15.84 21.97
C ALA A 385 9.43 17.24 21.50
N VAL A 386 8.46 18.02 21.01
CA VAL A 386 8.66 19.43 20.66
C VAL A 386 8.98 20.26 21.90
N LEU A 387 8.26 20.09 23.01
CA LEU A 387 8.55 20.78 24.28
C LEU A 387 9.97 20.49 24.76
N ALA A 388 10.36 19.20 24.80
CA ALA A 388 11.69 18.80 25.23
C ALA A 388 12.79 19.36 24.31
N ALA A 389 12.56 19.38 22.99
CA ALA A 389 13.46 19.99 22.02
C ALA A 389 13.62 21.49 22.24
N ILE A 390 12.53 22.22 22.45
CA ILE A 390 12.54 23.67 22.75
C ILE A 390 13.31 23.93 24.05
N VAL A 391 13.00 23.20 25.12
CA VAL A 391 13.68 23.33 26.42
C VAL A 391 15.19 23.09 26.26
N LEU A 392 15.61 22.10 25.48
CA LEU A 392 17.02 21.90 25.17
C LEU A 392 17.61 23.08 24.39
N LEU A 393 16.98 23.52 23.30
CA LEU A 393 17.54 24.60 22.48
C LEU A 393 17.63 25.93 23.23
N CYS A 394 16.70 26.21 24.13
CA CYS A 394 16.74 27.38 25.02
C CYS A 394 17.85 27.27 26.08
N THR A 395 18.31 26.07 26.41
CA THR A 395 19.34 25.84 27.45
C THR A 395 20.71 25.48 26.88
N ALA A 396 20.78 25.14 25.59
CA ALA A 396 21.99 24.74 24.90
C ALA A 396 22.97 25.90 24.69
N ARG A 397 24.27 25.61 24.88
CA ARG A 397 25.39 26.45 24.44
C ARG A 397 25.89 25.94 23.09
N TYR A 398 25.87 26.79 22.07
CA TYR A 398 26.49 26.49 20.77
C TYR A 398 28.00 26.72 20.86
N PRO A 399 28.86 25.75 20.51
CA PRO A 399 30.26 26.05 20.31
C PRO A 399 30.41 27.08 19.18
N ARG A 400 31.31 28.06 19.33
CA ARG A 400 31.79 28.85 18.20
C ARG A 400 32.27 27.87 17.13
N THR A 401 31.67 27.96 15.95
CA THR A 401 31.69 26.94 14.88
C THR A 401 33.10 26.48 14.48
N PRO A 402 33.42 25.18 14.53
CA PRO A 402 34.44 24.58 13.69
C PRO A 402 33.79 24.02 12.40
N ASP A 403 34.44 24.27 11.26
CA ASP A 403 34.06 23.94 9.88
C ASP A 403 33.65 22.45 9.64
N LEU A 404 32.44 22.09 10.04
CA LEU A 404 31.80 20.80 9.78
C LEU A 404 31.02 20.83 8.46
N ALA A 405 30.35 21.95 8.18
CA ALA A 405 29.59 22.18 6.96
C ALA A 405 30.48 22.11 5.71
N GLY A 406 31.68 22.71 5.73
CA GLY A 406 32.63 22.64 4.61
C GLY A 406 33.19 21.25 4.40
N ARG A 407 33.36 20.43 5.45
CA ARG A 407 33.82 19.04 5.32
C ARG A 407 32.75 18.12 4.74
N VAL A 408 31.48 18.29 5.13
CA VAL A 408 30.35 17.55 4.56
C VAL A 408 30.12 17.97 3.10
N LEU A 409 30.19 19.26 2.78
CA LEU A 409 30.09 19.75 1.39
C LEU A 409 31.27 19.29 0.52
N ARG A 410 32.50 19.24 1.05
CA ARG A 410 33.67 18.74 0.31
C ARG A 410 33.60 17.23 0.08
N ARG A 411 33.08 16.45 1.04
CA ARG A 411 32.84 15.01 0.88
C ARG A 411 31.71 14.72 -0.10
N ALA A 412 30.60 15.47 -0.02
CA ALA A 412 29.49 15.39 -0.97
C ALA A 412 29.92 15.82 -2.39
N ARG A 413 30.75 16.85 -2.54
CA ARG A 413 31.32 17.27 -3.83
C ARG A 413 32.26 16.23 -4.43
N ARG A 414 33.07 15.54 -3.63
CA ARG A 414 33.94 14.44 -4.10
C ARG A 414 33.15 13.19 -4.51
N GLU A 415 32.07 12.85 -3.80
CA GLU A 415 31.14 11.78 -4.17
C GLU A 415 30.33 12.11 -5.44
N LEU A 416 29.96 13.39 -5.64
CA LEU A 416 29.24 13.86 -6.83
C LEU A 416 30.14 13.97 -8.08
N ALA A 417 31.45 14.19 -7.90
CA ALA A 417 32.41 14.32 -9.01
C ALA A 417 32.70 13.00 -9.75
N GLY A 418 32.32 11.84 -9.20
CA GLY A 418 32.52 10.52 -9.81
C GLY A 418 31.45 10.05 -10.81
N LEU A 419 30.40 10.84 -11.08
CA LEU A 419 29.24 10.41 -11.88
C LEU A 419 29.31 10.91 -13.34
N ARG A 420 29.93 10.14 -14.24
CA ARG A 420 29.60 10.24 -15.68
C ARG A 420 28.14 9.84 -15.85
N ARG A 421 27.30 10.71 -16.42
CA ARG A 421 25.85 10.48 -16.57
C ARG A 421 25.43 10.58 -18.03
N THR A 422 24.82 9.53 -18.55
CA THR A 422 24.20 9.51 -19.89
C THR A 422 22.69 9.64 -19.72
N THR A 423 22.09 10.66 -20.35
CA THR A 423 20.64 10.84 -20.39
C THR A 423 20.12 10.59 -21.80
N LEU A 424 19.14 9.69 -21.94
CA LEU A 424 18.44 9.39 -23.17
C LEU A 424 17.00 9.87 -23.06
N ARG A 425 16.51 10.60 -24.08
CA ARG A 425 15.13 11.07 -24.16
C ARG A 425 14.50 10.66 -25.48
N THR A 426 13.41 9.92 -25.40
CA THR A 426 12.55 9.60 -26.55
C THR A 426 11.27 10.45 -26.49
N ARG A 427 10.68 10.73 -27.65
CA ARG A 427 9.31 11.28 -27.79
C ARG A 427 8.43 10.33 -28.61
N GLY A 428 8.66 9.02 -28.49
CA GLY A 428 7.91 7.98 -29.20
C GLY A 428 8.02 7.97 -30.73
N GLY A 429 9.04 8.62 -31.31
CA GLY A 429 9.39 8.53 -32.74
C GLY A 429 10.68 7.73 -32.98
N PRO A 430 11.14 7.59 -34.24
CA PRO A 430 12.29 6.73 -34.61
C PRO A 430 13.65 7.32 -34.21
N SER A 431 13.68 8.31 -33.31
CA SER A 431 14.90 9.00 -32.90
C SER A 431 14.94 9.24 -31.39
N VAL A 432 16.13 9.15 -30.81
CA VAL A 432 16.43 9.43 -29.41
C VAL A 432 17.41 10.59 -29.29
N THR A 433 17.23 11.45 -28.29
CA THR A 433 18.17 12.50 -27.95
C THR A 433 19.06 12.04 -26.80
N ALA A 434 20.37 12.02 -27.02
CA ALA A 434 21.39 11.62 -26.06
C ALA A 434 22.20 12.82 -25.55
N THR A 435 22.41 12.89 -24.24
CA THR A 435 23.27 13.90 -23.59
C THR A 435 24.22 13.19 -22.63
N GLN A 436 25.53 13.39 -22.80
CA GLN A 436 26.57 12.81 -21.97
C GLN A 436 27.26 13.91 -21.14
N TRP A 437 27.54 13.63 -19.87
CA TRP A 437 28.23 14.56 -18.97
C TRP A 437 29.55 13.91 -18.48
N PRO A 438 30.71 14.62 -18.45
CA PRO A 438 30.91 16.07 -18.63
C PRO A 438 31.28 16.52 -20.07
N HIS A 439 31.52 15.59 -20.99
CA HIS A 439 31.98 15.93 -22.34
C HIS A 439 30.83 16.19 -23.31
N ARG A 440 30.81 17.42 -23.86
CA ARG A 440 29.86 17.99 -24.84
C ARG A 440 28.44 18.21 -24.30
N PRO A 441 28.09 19.45 -23.87
CA PRO A 441 26.72 19.81 -23.48
C PRO A 441 25.70 19.85 -24.63
N LEU A 442 26.13 19.63 -25.89
CA LEU A 442 25.23 19.62 -27.05
C LEU A 442 24.54 18.24 -27.19
N PRO A 443 23.21 18.19 -27.19
CA PRO A 443 22.46 16.95 -27.38
C PRO A 443 22.68 16.35 -28.77
N ARG A 444 23.01 15.06 -28.85
CA ARG A 444 23.08 14.30 -30.10
C ARG A 444 21.73 13.64 -30.39
N ARG A 445 21.23 13.78 -31.62
CA ARG A 445 20.02 13.06 -32.08
C ARG A 445 20.46 11.82 -32.86
N LEU A 446 20.02 10.66 -32.40
CA LEU A 446 20.35 9.35 -32.99
C LEU A 446 19.08 8.71 -33.52
N ARG A 447 19.15 7.98 -34.65
CA ARG A 447 18.03 7.14 -35.12
C ARG A 447 18.10 5.78 -34.42
N LEU A 448 16.94 5.25 -34.01
CA LEU A 448 16.86 3.94 -33.34
C LEU A 448 17.26 2.78 -34.27
N THR A 449 17.22 2.99 -35.58
CA THR A 449 17.58 2.00 -36.61
C THR A 449 19.03 2.09 -37.07
N ASP A 450 19.83 2.99 -36.49
CA ASP A 450 21.23 3.17 -36.88
C ASP A 450 22.16 2.30 -36.00
N PRO A 451 22.68 1.17 -36.52
CA PRO A 451 23.49 0.24 -35.74
C PRO A 451 24.86 0.82 -35.33
N ALA A 452 25.32 1.90 -35.97
CA ALA A 452 26.61 2.54 -35.63
C ALA A 452 26.51 3.50 -34.42
N ALA A 453 25.30 3.74 -33.90
CA ALA A 453 25.03 4.75 -32.89
C ALA A 453 25.25 4.30 -31.43
N ALA A 454 26.34 3.57 -31.14
CA ALA A 454 26.63 3.05 -29.81
C ALA A 454 27.02 4.14 -28.80
N LEU A 455 26.49 4.03 -27.57
CA LEU A 455 26.76 4.92 -26.45
C LEU A 455 27.34 4.11 -25.28
N PRO A 456 28.66 4.22 -25.01
CA PRO A 456 29.27 3.49 -23.91
C PRO A 456 28.78 4.02 -22.56
N ALA A 457 28.30 3.13 -21.70
CA ALA A 457 28.07 3.40 -20.30
C ALA A 457 29.44 3.44 -19.60
N ALA A 458 29.96 4.64 -19.34
CA ALA A 458 31.29 4.81 -18.75
C ALA A 458 31.30 4.54 -17.22
N GLY A 459 30.83 3.36 -16.79
CA GLY A 459 30.79 2.89 -15.40
C GLY A 459 29.83 3.64 -14.46
N GLY A 460 29.19 4.71 -14.94
CA GLY A 460 28.30 5.59 -14.20
C GLY A 460 26.81 5.21 -14.27
N GLY A 461 25.94 6.21 -14.10
CA GLY A 461 24.49 6.04 -14.10
C GLY A 461 23.84 6.44 -15.44
N VAL A 462 22.89 5.64 -15.91
CA VAL A 462 22.09 5.91 -17.12
C VAL A 462 20.69 6.39 -16.72
N ALA A 463 20.20 7.46 -17.36
CA ALA A 463 18.86 7.98 -17.15
C ALA A 463 18.05 7.96 -18.46
N LEU A 464 16.96 7.21 -18.46
CA LEU A 464 16.02 7.05 -19.57
C LEU A 464 14.78 7.91 -19.32
N ARG A 465 14.37 8.66 -20.33
CA ARG A 465 13.11 9.42 -20.35
C ARG A 465 12.30 9.00 -21.57
N VAL A 466 11.24 8.22 -21.35
CA VAL A 466 10.41 7.65 -22.41
C VAL A 466 8.95 8.09 -22.28
N ALA A 467 8.21 8.05 -23.39
CA ALA A 467 6.80 8.42 -23.41
C ALA A 467 5.93 7.35 -22.72
N ASP A 468 6.11 6.09 -23.12
CA ASP A 468 5.29 4.94 -22.77
C ASP A 468 6.13 3.64 -22.83
N PRO A 469 5.56 2.46 -22.47
CA PRO A 469 6.30 1.21 -22.55
C PRO A 469 6.71 0.84 -23.98
N THR A 470 5.94 1.18 -25.00
CA THR A 470 6.31 0.95 -26.42
C THR A 470 7.63 1.64 -26.75
N ALA A 471 7.76 2.91 -26.35
CA ALA A 471 8.99 3.68 -26.55
C ALA A 471 10.19 3.11 -25.77
N LEU A 472 9.95 2.43 -24.64
CA LEU A 472 11.01 1.74 -23.88
C LEU A 472 11.50 0.50 -24.63
N VAL A 473 10.58 -0.29 -25.19
CA VAL A 473 10.88 -1.51 -25.96
C VAL A 473 11.69 -1.19 -27.20
N GLN A 474 11.26 -0.18 -27.96
CA GLN A 474 11.99 0.28 -29.14
C GLN A 474 13.40 0.75 -28.79
N LEU A 475 13.57 1.44 -27.65
CA LEU A 475 14.88 1.89 -27.18
C LEU A 475 15.78 0.71 -26.78
N ALA A 476 15.22 -0.30 -26.15
CA ALA A 476 15.95 -1.50 -25.75
C ALA A 476 16.36 -2.36 -26.96
N ALA A 477 15.45 -2.57 -27.91
CA ALA A 477 15.70 -3.32 -29.14
C ALA A 477 16.78 -2.66 -30.01
N ALA A 478 16.89 -1.33 -29.98
CA ALA A 478 17.92 -0.59 -30.70
C ALA A 478 19.36 -0.83 -30.19
N GLY A 479 19.54 -1.43 -29.01
CA GLY A 479 20.86 -1.82 -28.50
C GLY A 479 21.85 -0.65 -28.28
N LEU A 480 21.38 0.59 -28.20
CA LEU A 480 22.24 1.79 -28.25
C LEU A 480 23.16 1.95 -27.03
N ILE A 481 22.90 1.28 -25.90
CA ILE A 481 23.68 1.42 -24.67
C ILE A 481 24.57 0.20 -24.51
N THR A 482 25.88 0.41 -24.53
CA THR A 482 26.89 -0.67 -24.47
C THR A 482 27.77 -0.55 -23.23
N GLY A 483 28.46 -1.64 -22.85
CA GLY A 483 29.35 -1.68 -21.69
C GLY A 483 28.62 -1.98 -20.38
N GLU A 484 29.16 -1.47 -19.26
CA GLU A 484 28.69 -1.77 -17.91
C GLU A 484 28.23 -0.53 -17.15
N LEU A 485 27.21 -0.69 -16.31
CA LEU A 485 26.63 0.40 -15.52
C LEU A 485 26.42 -0.02 -14.06
N ARG A 486 26.38 0.97 -13.16
CA ARG A 486 26.06 0.75 -11.73
C ARG A 486 24.64 1.19 -11.37
N ARG A 487 23.98 1.96 -12.23
CA ARG A 487 22.65 2.51 -11.97
C ARG A 487 21.87 2.80 -13.25
N LEU A 488 20.58 2.48 -13.27
CA LEU A 488 19.64 2.72 -14.36
C LEU A 488 18.38 3.40 -13.83
N ASN A 489 18.03 4.57 -14.37
CA ASN A 489 16.89 5.37 -13.93
C ASN A 489 15.91 5.54 -15.08
N LEU A 490 14.69 5.02 -14.95
CA LEU A 490 13.61 5.23 -15.90
C LEU A 490 12.66 6.31 -15.41
N ARG A 491 12.30 7.24 -16.29
CA ARG A 491 11.13 8.11 -16.15
C ARG A 491 10.24 7.92 -17.37
N MET A 492 9.06 7.38 -17.14
CA MET A 492 8.03 7.18 -18.15
C MET A 492 6.88 8.16 -17.93
N THR A 493 6.33 8.69 -19.02
CA THR A 493 5.27 9.71 -18.98
C THR A 493 3.88 9.08 -18.82
N THR A 494 3.63 7.96 -19.48
CA THR A 494 2.36 7.22 -19.48
C THR A 494 2.66 5.73 -19.30
N ALA A 495 2.19 5.12 -18.23
CA ALA A 495 2.32 3.71 -17.87
C ALA A 495 0.93 3.14 -17.61
N GLY A 496 0.74 1.84 -17.86
CA GLY A 496 -0.55 1.16 -17.62
C GLY A 496 -0.77 0.84 -16.14
N ASP A 497 -2.03 0.61 -15.77
CA ASP A 497 -2.43 0.35 -14.38
C ASP A 497 -1.68 -0.84 -13.75
N ILE A 498 -1.37 -1.88 -14.52
CA ILE A 498 -0.61 -3.03 -14.01
C ILE A 498 0.84 -2.68 -13.64
N ALA A 499 1.45 -1.73 -14.36
CA ALA A 499 2.77 -1.21 -14.01
C ALA A 499 2.71 -0.29 -12.77
N LEU A 500 1.52 0.23 -12.45
CA LEU A 500 1.25 1.06 -11.27
C LEU A 500 0.76 0.24 -10.07
N ALA A 501 0.29 -0.99 -10.28
CA ALA A 501 -0.25 -1.89 -9.26
C ALA A 501 0.83 -2.58 -8.40
N GLY A 502 2.11 -2.60 -8.82
CA GLY A 502 3.15 -3.25 -8.02
C GLY A 502 4.34 -3.82 -8.80
N LEU A 503 5.27 -3.00 -9.31
CA LEU A 503 6.43 -3.57 -10.02
C LEU A 503 7.28 -4.43 -9.06
N ARG A 504 7.60 -5.65 -9.47
CA ARG A 504 8.56 -6.51 -8.78
C ARG A 504 9.96 -6.29 -9.36
N PRO A 505 11.02 -6.40 -8.54
CA PRO A 505 12.35 -6.53 -9.10
C PRO A 505 12.38 -7.76 -9.99
N PRO A 506 12.96 -7.68 -11.21
CA PRO A 506 13.35 -8.88 -11.92
C PRO A 506 14.31 -9.61 -10.98
N ARG A 507 14.10 -10.94 -10.80
CA ARG A 507 14.81 -11.83 -9.87
C ARG A 507 16.12 -11.17 -9.40
N PRO A 508 16.21 -10.66 -8.15
CA PRO A 508 17.35 -9.85 -7.76
C PRO A 508 18.60 -10.69 -7.94
N GLY A 509 19.35 -10.43 -9.02
CA GLY A 509 20.65 -11.04 -9.19
C GLY A 509 21.45 -10.76 -7.92
N ARG A 510 22.39 -11.63 -7.57
CA ARG A 510 23.19 -11.56 -6.32
C ARG A 510 23.93 -10.22 -6.11
N HIS A 511 23.87 -9.33 -7.10
CA HIS A 511 24.47 -8.01 -7.13
C HIS A 511 23.46 -6.84 -7.18
N SER A 512 22.14 -7.09 -7.16
CA SER A 512 21.14 -6.02 -7.05
C SER A 512 21.21 -5.37 -5.67
N ARG A 513 21.50 -4.07 -5.63
CA ARG A 513 21.61 -3.29 -4.38
C ARG A 513 20.33 -2.53 -4.07
N ARG A 514 19.62 -2.08 -5.11
CA ARG A 514 18.42 -1.26 -4.98
C ARG A 514 17.52 -1.47 -6.18
N PHE A 515 16.28 -1.81 -5.91
CA PHE A 515 15.16 -1.69 -6.83
C PHE A 515 14.14 -0.78 -6.15
N SER A 516 13.76 0.31 -6.80
CA SER A 516 12.65 1.13 -6.31
C SER A 516 11.89 1.70 -7.48
N TRP A 517 10.57 1.75 -7.37
CA TRP A 517 9.73 2.41 -8.34
C TRP A 517 8.69 3.26 -7.62
N ARG A 518 8.10 4.21 -8.34
CA ARG A 518 6.98 5.01 -7.86
C ARG A 518 6.17 5.54 -9.01
N ARG A 519 4.88 5.77 -8.75
CA ARG A 519 4.01 6.54 -9.63
C ARG A 519 4.46 8.00 -9.70
N HIS A 520 4.23 8.65 -10.84
CA HIS A 520 4.58 10.04 -11.11
C HIS A 520 3.41 10.74 -11.80
N GLY A 521 2.57 11.43 -11.03
CA GLY A 521 1.30 11.94 -11.51
C GLY A 521 0.31 10.81 -11.83
N ARG A 522 -0.78 11.10 -12.53
CA ARG A 522 -1.83 10.10 -12.80
C ARG A 522 -1.34 8.91 -13.63
N TYR A 523 -0.54 9.14 -14.67
CA TYR A 523 -0.12 8.07 -15.59
C TYR A 523 1.39 7.81 -15.60
N GLY A 524 2.22 8.57 -14.89
CA GLY A 524 3.68 8.41 -15.02
C GLY A 524 4.25 7.33 -14.10
N LEU A 525 5.42 6.81 -14.47
CA LEU A 525 6.15 5.79 -13.71
C LEU A 525 7.63 6.19 -13.62
N ARG A 526 8.25 5.98 -12.45
CA ARG A 526 9.70 6.09 -12.26
C ARG A 526 10.24 4.80 -11.70
N VAL A 527 11.33 4.28 -12.28
CA VAL A 527 12.03 3.07 -11.80
C VAL A 527 13.52 3.41 -11.60
N ASP A 528 14.11 2.92 -10.52
CA ASP A 528 15.53 3.09 -10.18
C ASP A 528 16.11 1.73 -9.81
N LEU A 529 17.06 1.29 -10.63
CA LEU A 529 17.83 0.06 -10.46
C LEU A 529 19.27 0.44 -10.12
N ALA A 530 19.86 -0.19 -9.12
CA ALA A 530 21.26 -0.05 -8.80
C ALA A 530 21.89 -1.39 -8.42
N TRP A 531 23.13 -1.59 -8.82
CA TRP A 531 23.90 -2.81 -8.61
C TRP A 531 25.15 -2.53 -7.77
N SER A 532 25.57 -3.50 -6.96
CA SER A 532 26.75 -3.41 -6.08
C SER A 532 28.07 -3.51 -6.85
N ARG A 533 28.05 -4.20 -8.00
CA ARG A 533 29.15 -4.32 -8.98
C ARG A 533 28.70 -3.77 -10.34
N PRO A 534 29.64 -3.42 -11.26
CA PRO A 534 29.28 -3.13 -12.65
C PRO A 534 28.40 -4.24 -13.23
N TYR A 535 27.33 -3.86 -13.91
CA TYR A 535 26.32 -4.78 -14.46
C TYR A 535 26.15 -4.52 -15.96
N PRO A 536 26.09 -5.56 -16.82
CA PRO A 536 26.00 -5.39 -18.26
C PRO A 536 24.78 -4.55 -18.66
N ALA A 537 24.98 -3.52 -19.50
CA ALA A 537 23.92 -2.59 -19.87
C ALA A 537 22.76 -3.27 -20.62
N ALA A 538 23.06 -4.26 -21.46
CA ALA A 538 22.05 -5.06 -22.16
C ALA A 538 21.17 -5.85 -21.18
N GLN A 539 21.78 -6.51 -20.19
CA GLN A 539 21.04 -7.23 -19.15
C GLN A 539 20.24 -6.26 -18.28
N ALA A 540 20.82 -5.12 -17.89
CA ALA A 540 20.12 -4.08 -17.14
C ALA A 540 18.86 -3.58 -17.85
N MET A 541 18.93 -3.43 -19.17
CA MET A 541 17.79 -3.01 -19.99
C MET A 541 16.74 -4.12 -20.10
N SER A 542 17.16 -5.38 -20.27
CA SER A 542 16.28 -6.55 -20.25
C SER A 542 15.53 -6.67 -18.92
N ASP A 543 16.25 -6.56 -17.81
CA ASP A 543 15.71 -6.54 -16.45
C ASP A 543 14.68 -5.41 -16.27
N LEU A 544 14.99 -4.20 -16.74
CA LEU A 544 14.07 -3.06 -16.69
C LEU A 544 12.82 -3.31 -17.54
N LEU A 545 12.96 -3.87 -18.74
CA LEU A 545 11.83 -4.22 -19.60
C LEU A 545 10.93 -5.23 -18.90
N ALA A 546 11.49 -6.35 -18.43
CA ALA A 546 10.75 -7.39 -17.74
C ALA A 546 10.00 -6.84 -16.52
N ALA A 547 10.63 -5.94 -15.75
CA ALA A 547 9.97 -5.29 -14.63
C ALA A 547 8.77 -4.46 -15.07
N VAL A 548 8.96 -3.58 -16.06
CA VAL A 548 8.00 -2.55 -16.48
C VAL A 548 6.85 -3.10 -17.30
N THR A 549 7.14 -4.00 -18.23
CA THR A 549 6.13 -4.60 -19.13
C THR A 549 5.48 -5.81 -18.50
N ARG A 550 6.13 -6.43 -17.50
CA ARG A 550 5.77 -7.74 -16.93
C ARG A 550 5.57 -8.82 -17.97
N ALA A 551 6.11 -8.63 -19.17
CA ALA A 551 6.05 -9.63 -20.22
C ALA A 551 6.79 -10.86 -19.69
N ARG A 552 6.04 -11.94 -19.44
CA ARG A 552 6.66 -13.23 -19.20
C ARG A 552 7.27 -13.65 -20.53
N ALA A 553 8.58 -13.85 -20.56
CA ALA A 553 9.16 -14.59 -21.66
C ALA A 553 8.67 -16.04 -21.50
N TRP A 554 8.23 -16.63 -22.60
CA TRP A 554 7.80 -18.04 -22.63
C TRP A 554 9.05 -18.93 -22.62
N ASP A 555 9.80 -18.87 -21.52
CA ASP A 555 11.12 -19.48 -21.34
C ASP A 555 10.98 -20.93 -20.86
N GLN A 556 10.37 -21.80 -21.67
CA GLN A 556 10.48 -23.25 -21.47
C GLN A 556 11.86 -23.81 -21.88
N THR A 557 12.86 -22.94 -22.09
CA THR A 557 14.25 -23.32 -22.30
C THR A 557 15.06 -23.47 -21.01
N SER A 558 14.46 -23.22 -19.83
CA SER A 558 15.14 -23.38 -18.54
C SER A 558 14.69 -24.60 -17.75
N GLY A 559 14.65 -25.76 -18.41
CA GLY A 559 14.70 -27.08 -17.75
C GLY A 559 13.56 -27.37 -16.77
N PRO A 560 13.62 -28.50 -16.05
CA PRO A 560 12.51 -28.95 -15.23
C PRO A 560 12.23 -27.96 -14.10
N VAL A 561 10.94 -27.83 -13.75
CA VAL A 561 10.50 -27.44 -12.40
C VAL A 561 11.46 -28.08 -11.41
N TYR A 562 12.09 -27.30 -10.53
CA TYR A 562 12.99 -27.84 -9.51
C TYR A 562 12.34 -29.07 -8.89
N ALA A 563 12.81 -30.24 -9.33
CA ALA A 563 12.52 -31.48 -8.69
C ALA A 563 13.30 -31.38 -7.37
N LEU A 564 12.63 -30.88 -6.32
CA LEU A 564 12.62 -31.69 -5.12
C LEU A 564 12.16 -33.05 -5.64
N ASP A 565 13.08 -34.00 -5.75
CA ASP A 565 12.74 -35.33 -6.20
C ASP A 565 11.49 -35.78 -5.42
N ARG A 566 10.61 -36.55 -6.05
CA ARG A 566 9.32 -36.93 -5.45
C ARG A 566 9.50 -37.47 -4.02
N SER A 567 10.64 -38.10 -3.75
CA SER A 567 11.06 -38.58 -2.43
C SER A 567 11.43 -37.47 -1.44
N GLY A 568 12.13 -36.40 -1.85
CA GLY A 568 12.42 -35.20 -1.06
C GLY A 568 11.19 -34.36 -0.75
N TRP A 569 10.21 -34.34 -1.65
CA TRP A 569 8.88 -33.77 -1.40
C TRP A 569 8.10 -34.56 -0.34
N HIS A 570 8.08 -35.89 -0.43
CA HIS A 570 7.48 -36.74 0.60
C HIS A 570 8.22 -36.62 1.95
N ARG A 571 9.56 -36.47 1.95
CA ARG A 571 10.36 -36.23 3.17
C ARG A 571 10.13 -34.86 3.82
N GLY A 572 9.77 -33.84 3.04
CA GLY A 572 9.39 -32.51 3.55
C GLY A 572 7.94 -32.41 4.01
N ALA A 573 7.10 -33.41 3.70
CA ALA A 573 5.66 -33.41 3.96
C ALA A 573 5.31 -33.35 5.46
N ASP A 574 6.19 -33.84 6.33
CA ASP A 574 5.96 -33.87 7.78
C ASP A 574 6.04 -32.48 8.44
N SER A 575 6.56 -31.48 7.71
CA SER A 575 6.68 -30.08 8.17
C SER A 575 5.66 -29.13 7.52
N TRP A 576 4.74 -29.67 6.71
CA TRP A 576 3.65 -28.92 6.08
C TRP A 576 2.38 -29.09 6.92
N PRO A 577 1.78 -28.05 7.55
CA PRO A 577 1.88 -26.60 7.30
C PRO A 577 2.35 -25.80 8.53
N GLN A 578 2.90 -26.47 9.54
CA GLN A 578 3.11 -25.95 10.89
C GLN A 578 4.57 -26.16 11.30
N GLY A 579 5.49 -25.33 10.79
CA GLY A 579 6.87 -25.42 11.25
C GLY A 579 7.78 -24.39 10.59
N ARG A 580 8.41 -23.55 11.41
CA ARG A 580 9.44 -22.56 11.08
C ARG A 580 10.26 -22.94 9.83
N LEU A 581 10.48 -21.96 8.94
CA LEU A 581 11.72 -21.88 8.18
C LEU A 581 12.87 -21.85 9.19
N VAL A 582 13.39 -23.02 9.56
CA VAL A 582 14.65 -23.12 10.27
C VAL A 582 15.67 -22.57 9.29
N ALA A 583 16.32 -21.48 9.70
CA ALA A 583 17.38 -20.83 8.96
C ALA A 583 18.56 -21.80 8.83
N ALA A 584 18.52 -22.67 7.82
CA ALA A 584 19.65 -23.42 7.27
C ALA A 584 19.12 -24.31 6.13
N ALA A 585 18.94 -23.74 4.94
CA ALA A 585 18.95 -24.54 3.71
C ALA A 585 20.11 -24.00 2.88
N ASN A 586 21.06 -24.90 2.58
CA ASN A 586 22.39 -24.62 2.04
C ASN A 586 22.38 -23.56 0.93
N PRO A 587 23.36 -22.62 0.92
CA PRO A 587 23.59 -21.80 -0.26
C PRO A 587 23.83 -22.75 -1.46
N PRO A 588 23.37 -22.41 -2.67
CA PRO A 588 23.69 -23.21 -3.86
C PRO A 588 25.20 -23.42 -3.94
N ASP A 589 25.67 -24.59 -4.32
CA ASP A 589 27.10 -24.75 -4.58
C ASP A 589 27.47 -23.86 -5.78
N TYR A 590 28.61 -23.17 -5.69
CA TYR A 590 29.08 -22.27 -6.73
C TYR A 590 30.41 -22.77 -7.25
N ASP A 591 30.61 -22.69 -8.57
CA ASP A 591 31.94 -22.89 -9.12
C ASP A 591 32.90 -21.74 -8.74
N ASP A 592 34.18 -21.90 -9.06
CA ASP A 592 35.24 -20.91 -8.76
C ASP A 592 35.03 -19.54 -9.44
N ARG A 593 34.02 -19.41 -10.30
CA ARG A 593 33.59 -18.16 -10.96
C ARG A 593 32.29 -17.60 -10.37
N GLY A 594 31.73 -18.22 -9.33
CA GLY A 594 30.51 -17.79 -8.65
C GLY A 594 29.20 -18.21 -9.32
N ARG A 595 29.23 -19.17 -10.25
CA ARG A 595 28.05 -19.68 -10.98
C ARG A 595 27.45 -20.88 -10.22
N PRO A 596 26.12 -20.92 -9.99
CA PRO A 596 25.51 -22.02 -9.26
C PRO A 596 25.68 -23.34 -10.04
N LEU A 597 26.12 -24.38 -9.35
CA LEU A 597 26.24 -25.75 -9.87
C LEU A 597 24.84 -26.39 -9.91
N GLY A 598 24.16 -26.22 -11.05
CA GLY A 598 22.85 -26.78 -11.41
C GLY A 598 22.52 -26.37 -12.84
N PRO A 599 21.67 -27.08 -13.59
CA PRO A 599 21.46 -26.83 -15.03
C PRO A 599 20.68 -25.53 -15.25
N PHE A 600 21.40 -24.40 -15.21
CA PHE A 600 20.98 -23.11 -15.74
C PHE A 600 21.89 -22.81 -16.92
N LEU A 601 21.61 -23.42 -18.06
CA LEU A 601 22.00 -22.78 -19.30
C LEU A 601 21.00 -21.63 -19.49
N PRO A 602 21.40 -20.36 -19.35
CA PRO A 602 20.59 -19.28 -19.90
C PRO A 602 20.44 -19.60 -21.39
N ALA A 603 19.20 -19.73 -21.86
CA ALA A 603 18.97 -19.79 -23.29
C ALA A 603 19.58 -18.53 -23.91
N GLU A 604 20.37 -18.72 -24.96
CA GLU A 604 20.77 -17.58 -25.77
C GLU A 604 19.49 -16.83 -26.19
N PRO A 605 19.48 -15.49 -26.11
CA PRO A 605 18.35 -14.73 -26.59
C PRO A 605 18.06 -15.16 -28.03
N PRO A 606 16.78 -15.39 -28.40
CA PRO A 606 16.47 -15.71 -29.78
C PRO A 606 17.07 -14.64 -30.69
N PRO A 607 17.59 -15.02 -31.86
CA PRO A 607 18.21 -14.08 -32.79
C PRO A 607 17.25 -12.94 -33.13
N ALA A 608 17.87 -11.78 -33.37
CA ALA A 608 17.23 -10.49 -33.58
C ALA A 608 16.39 -10.44 -34.87
N ASP A 609 15.25 -11.10 -34.89
CA ASP A 609 14.08 -10.49 -35.49
C ASP A 609 13.57 -9.49 -34.46
N PRO A 610 13.42 -8.19 -34.77
CA PRO A 610 12.67 -7.31 -33.91
C PRO A 610 11.20 -7.59 -34.24
N PRO A 611 10.45 -8.44 -33.51
CA PRO A 611 9.05 -8.39 -33.76
C PRO A 611 8.61 -7.07 -33.09
N LEU A 612 7.64 -6.36 -33.66
CA LEU A 612 6.87 -5.38 -32.92
C LEU A 612 5.63 -6.08 -32.30
N PRO A 613 5.73 -7.04 -31.34
CA PRO A 613 4.55 -7.64 -30.73
C PRO A 613 4.19 -6.96 -29.40
N LEU A 614 5.09 -6.15 -28.82
CA LEU A 614 4.97 -5.79 -27.40
C LEU A 614 3.90 -4.74 -27.11
N VAL A 615 3.44 -3.98 -28.11
CA VAL A 615 2.31 -3.05 -27.90
C VAL A 615 1.03 -3.81 -27.58
N ALA A 616 0.84 -5.01 -28.12
CA ALA A 616 -0.27 -5.88 -27.73
C ALA A 616 -0.17 -6.27 -26.25
N ALA A 617 0.97 -6.76 -25.75
CA ALA A 617 1.14 -7.11 -24.33
C ALA A 617 1.02 -5.90 -23.37
N VAL A 618 1.35 -4.69 -23.84
CA VAL A 618 1.22 -3.44 -23.08
C VAL A 618 -0.22 -2.88 -23.13
N ALA A 619 -0.95 -3.13 -24.21
CA ALA A 619 -2.29 -2.59 -24.44
C ALA A 619 -3.42 -3.55 -24.02
N ASN A 620 -3.16 -4.85 -24.05
CA ASN A 620 -4.10 -5.96 -23.91
C ASN A 620 -3.81 -6.71 -22.59
N PRO A 621 -4.71 -6.71 -21.56
CA PRO A 621 -6.18 -6.62 -21.68
C PRO A 621 -6.84 -5.66 -20.67
N TYR A 622 -6.16 -4.61 -20.20
CA TYR A 622 -6.65 -3.91 -18.99
C TYR A 622 -7.78 -2.91 -19.26
N GLY A 623 -8.83 -2.95 -18.45
CA GLY A 623 -9.86 -1.92 -18.42
C GLY A 623 -10.94 -2.04 -19.50
N ARG A 624 -11.04 -3.16 -20.23
CA ARG A 624 -12.26 -3.44 -20.99
C ARG A 624 -13.41 -3.60 -20.01
N ARG A 625 -14.49 -2.88 -20.25
CA ARG A 625 -15.77 -3.04 -19.55
C ARG A 625 -16.80 -3.50 -20.59
N LEU A 626 -17.08 -4.80 -20.59
CA LEU A 626 -17.97 -5.43 -21.56
C LEU A 626 -19.44 -5.26 -21.12
N VAL A 627 -19.99 -4.05 -21.17
CA VAL A 627 -21.39 -3.77 -20.75
C VAL A 627 -22.09 -2.94 -21.83
N GLY A 628 -23.34 -3.27 -22.14
CA GLY A 628 -24.14 -2.59 -23.16
C GLY A 628 -23.60 -2.71 -24.59
N ALA A 629 -23.80 -1.65 -25.37
CA ALA A 629 -23.36 -1.55 -26.76
C ALA A 629 -21.91 -1.05 -26.87
N ALA A 630 -21.16 -1.56 -27.85
CA ALA A 630 -19.78 -1.15 -28.07
C ALA A 630 -19.69 0.32 -28.53
N THR A 631 -18.67 1.03 -28.03
CA THR A 631 -18.37 2.39 -28.50
C THR A 631 -18.01 2.35 -29.99
N ARG A 632 -18.56 3.27 -30.79
CA ARG A 632 -18.27 3.31 -32.24
C ARG A 632 -17.17 4.32 -32.54
N TYR A 633 -16.16 3.86 -33.27
CA TYR A 633 -15.13 4.70 -33.86
C TYR A 633 -15.17 4.57 -35.38
N ARG A 634 -14.64 5.57 -36.08
CA ARG A 634 -14.46 5.56 -37.53
C ARG A 634 -12.97 5.63 -37.85
N LEU A 635 -12.53 4.82 -38.79
CA LEU A 635 -11.18 4.86 -39.35
C LEU A 635 -11.25 5.27 -40.82
N THR A 636 -10.61 6.39 -41.14
CA THR A 636 -10.48 6.90 -42.51
C THR A 636 -9.00 7.16 -42.80
N GLY A 637 -8.43 6.40 -43.73
CA GLY A 637 -6.98 6.37 -43.97
C GLY A 637 -6.21 5.95 -42.71
N PHE A 638 -5.53 6.91 -42.08
CA PHE A 638 -4.76 6.70 -40.84
C PHE A 638 -5.40 7.35 -39.60
N SER A 639 -6.54 8.02 -39.75
CA SER A 639 -7.17 8.82 -38.70
C SER A 639 -8.30 8.06 -38.03
N LEU A 640 -8.20 7.85 -36.72
CA LEU A 640 -9.26 7.30 -35.88
C LEU A 640 -10.06 8.45 -35.24
N SER A 641 -11.37 8.50 -35.47
CA SER A 641 -12.29 9.52 -34.94
C SER A 641 -13.45 8.93 -34.14
N ASP A 642 -14.04 9.76 -33.27
CA ASP A 642 -15.27 9.45 -32.54
C ASP A 642 -16.54 9.62 -33.40
N ARG A 643 -17.71 9.36 -32.80
CA ARG A 643 -19.02 9.54 -33.46
C ARG A 643 -19.33 10.98 -33.89
N ARG A 644 -18.60 11.98 -33.36
CA ARG A 644 -18.73 13.40 -33.70
C ARG A 644 -17.67 13.85 -34.71
N ASP A 645 -17.02 12.89 -35.38
CA ASP A 645 -15.92 13.10 -36.32
C ASP A 645 -14.72 13.86 -35.74
N ARG A 646 -14.56 13.86 -34.40
CA ARG A 646 -13.37 14.42 -33.76
C ARG A 646 -12.24 13.42 -33.87
N ARG A 647 -11.13 13.83 -34.49
CA ARG A 647 -9.93 12.99 -34.58
C ARG A 647 -9.33 12.75 -33.18
N LEU A 648 -9.24 11.49 -32.79
CA LEU A 648 -8.66 11.05 -31.52
C LEU A 648 -7.19 10.68 -31.67
N VAL A 649 -6.86 9.91 -32.71
CA VAL A 649 -5.51 9.34 -32.93
C VAL A 649 -5.15 9.35 -34.43
N ASP A 650 -3.92 9.71 -34.75
CA ASP A 650 -3.31 9.47 -36.07
C ASP A 650 -2.34 8.29 -35.98
N LEU A 651 -2.66 7.18 -36.67
CA LEU A 651 -1.89 5.94 -36.62
C LEU A 651 -0.48 6.06 -37.24
N ARG A 652 -0.19 7.14 -37.98
CA ARG A 652 1.18 7.44 -38.46
C ARG A 652 2.08 7.94 -37.34
N ARG A 653 1.51 8.32 -36.20
CA ARG A 653 2.23 8.81 -35.02
C ARG A 653 2.28 7.70 -33.96
N PRO A 654 3.39 6.95 -33.86
CA PRO A 654 3.46 5.74 -33.04
C PRO A 654 3.28 5.97 -31.53
N ASP A 655 3.38 7.21 -31.06
CA ASP A 655 3.17 7.61 -29.67
C ASP A 655 1.70 7.86 -29.30
N GLN A 656 0.86 8.22 -30.27
CA GLN A 656 -0.52 8.66 -29.98
C GLN A 656 -1.43 7.50 -29.56
N LEU A 657 -1.35 6.37 -30.26
CA LEU A 657 -2.24 5.23 -29.98
C LEU A 657 -1.97 4.61 -28.60
N PRO A 658 -0.73 4.24 -28.23
CA PRO A 658 -0.46 3.69 -26.90
C PRO A 658 -0.84 4.66 -25.78
N ALA A 659 -0.54 5.95 -25.94
CA ALA A 659 -0.91 6.96 -24.95
C ALA A 659 -2.43 7.08 -24.77
N ALA A 660 -3.20 7.02 -25.86
CA ALA A 660 -4.65 7.08 -25.83
C ALA A 660 -5.25 5.86 -25.09
N LEU A 661 -4.76 4.66 -25.41
CA LEU A 661 -5.20 3.41 -24.77
C LEU A 661 -4.86 3.35 -23.28
N LEU A 662 -3.65 3.78 -22.89
CA LEU A 662 -3.19 3.75 -21.50
C LEU A 662 -3.84 4.83 -20.62
N ARG A 663 -4.29 5.95 -21.20
CA ARG A 663 -5.00 7.02 -20.48
C ARG A 663 -6.51 6.78 -20.37
N GLY A 664 -7.02 5.75 -21.04
CA GLY A 664 -8.46 5.49 -21.14
C GLY A 664 -9.20 6.54 -21.96
N THR A 665 -8.55 7.21 -22.92
CA THR A 665 -9.25 8.12 -23.84
C THR A 665 -9.97 7.38 -24.97
N LEU A 666 -9.62 6.10 -25.17
CA LEU A 666 -10.33 5.19 -26.06
C LEU A 666 -10.97 4.08 -25.21
N ASP A 667 -12.27 3.90 -25.37
CA ASP A 667 -12.97 2.74 -24.86
C ASP A 667 -12.47 1.50 -25.59
N LYS A 668 -12.20 0.44 -24.84
CA LYS A 668 -11.66 -0.79 -25.40
C LYS A 668 -12.73 -1.76 -25.87
N TYR A 669 -13.94 -1.70 -25.29
CA TYR A 669 -15.11 -2.36 -25.86
C TYR A 669 -15.70 -1.49 -26.96
N ALA A 670 -15.14 -1.64 -28.16
CA ALA A 670 -15.45 -0.76 -29.29
C ALA A 670 -15.49 -1.50 -30.62
N VAL A 671 -16.20 -0.90 -31.57
CA VAL A 671 -16.22 -1.29 -32.98
C VAL A 671 -15.70 -0.15 -33.85
N VAL A 672 -14.76 -0.47 -34.73
CA VAL A 672 -14.10 0.48 -35.64
C VAL A 672 -14.66 0.29 -37.05
N SER A 673 -15.49 1.23 -37.49
CA SER A 673 -15.99 1.26 -38.87
C SER A 673 -14.91 1.77 -39.81
N VAL A 674 -14.51 0.94 -40.78
CA VAL A 674 -13.46 1.24 -41.76
C VAL A 674 -14.09 1.63 -43.08
N THR A 675 -13.85 2.87 -43.51
CA THR A 675 -14.38 3.46 -44.74
C THR A 675 -13.27 3.70 -45.75
N GLY A 676 -13.39 3.10 -46.95
CA GLY A 676 -12.41 3.24 -48.03
C GLY A 676 -11.30 2.18 -47.99
N PRO A 677 -10.37 2.21 -48.97
CA PRO A 677 -9.31 1.23 -49.09
C PRO A 677 -8.33 1.32 -47.92
N VAL A 678 -7.85 0.16 -47.45
CA VAL A 678 -6.84 0.03 -46.38
C VAL A 678 -5.45 -0.09 -47.02
N PRO A 679 -4.60 0.96 -46.95
CA PRO A 679 -3.26 0.91 -47.55
C PRO A 679 -2.42 -0.24 -47.02
N ALA A 680 -1.52 -0.77 -47.85
CA ALA A 680 -0.49 -1.72 -47.43
C ALA A 680 0.66 -0.98 -46.71
N ASP A 681 0.37 -0.47 -45.52
CA ASP A 681 1.32 0.27 -44.69
C ASP A 681 1.63 -0.48 -43.38
N PRO A 682 2.92 -0.69 -43.02
CA PRO A 682 3.29 -1.39 -41.79
C PRO A 682 2.85 -0.70 -40.49
N PHE A 683 2.82 0.63 -40.43
CA PHE A 683 2.37 1.37 -39.24
C PHE A 683 0.86 1.25 -39.05
N LEU A 684 0.10 1.32 -40.15
CA LEU A 684 -1.34 1.07 -40.12
C LEU A 684 -1.64 -0.36 -39.65
N ALA A 685 -0.98 -1.37 -40.23
CA ALA A 685 -1.15 -2.76 -39.82
C ALA A 685 -0.83 -2.96 -38.33
N HIS A 686 0.23 -2.34 -37.83
CA HIS A 686 0.59 -2.38 -36.40
C HIS A 686 -0.45 -1.69 -35.51
N GLY A 687 -0.95 -0.51 -35.91
CA GLY A 687 -2.01 0.21 -35.20
C GLY A 687 -3.31 -0.60 -35.11
N LEU A 688 -3.73 -1.20 -36.23
CA LEU A 688 -4.93 -2.06 -36.29
C LEU A 688 -4.80 -3.29 -35.40
N ARG A 689 -3.65 -3.97 -35.43
CA ARG A 689 -3.37 -5.12 -34.54
C ARG A 689 -3.35 -4.70 -33.08
N THR A 690 -2.85 -3.51 -32.76
CA THR A 690 -2.88 -2.97 -31.39
C THR A 690 -4.31 -2.73 -30.90
N LEU A 691 -5.19 -2.17 -31.76
CA LEU A 691 -6.61 -2.00 -31.43
C LEU A 691 -7.33 -3.35 -31.27
N ALA A 692 -7.06 -4.32 -32.15
CA ALA A 692 -7.60 -5.67 -32.05
C ALA A 692 -7.14 -6.39 -30.77
N ALA A 693 -5.89 -6.17 -30.35
CA ALA A 693 -5.39 -6.70 -29.09
C ALA A 693 -6.25 -6.20 -27.93
N CYS A 694 -6.61 -4.92 -27.91
CA CYS A 694 -7.58 -4.36 -26.94
C CYS A 694 -9.02 -4.89 -27.09
N GLY A 695 -9.29 -5.90 -27.91
CA GLY A 695 -10.62 -6.47 -28.11
C GLY A 695 -11.54 -5.63 -29.00
N MET A 696 -11.00 -4.66 -29.75
CA MET A 696 -11.81 -3.89 -30.70
C MET A 696 -12.12 -4.73 -31.94
N VAL A 697 -13.38 -4.68 -32.37
CA VAL A 697 -13.89 -5.37 -33.56
C VAL A 697 -13.90 -4.39 -34.72
N PHE A 698 -13.70 -4.85 -35.95
CA PHE A 698 -13.73 -3.99 -37.15
C PHE A 698 -15.00 -4.22 -37.95
N ALA A 699 -15.57 -3.17 -38.52
CA ALA A 699 -16.78 -3.27 -39.33
C ALA A 699 -16.59 -2.59 -40.69
N SER A 700 -17.04 -3.23 -41.77
CA SER A 700 -17.11 -2.62 -43.10
C SER A 700 -18.15 -3.31 -43.96
N THR A 701 -18.96 -2.53 -44.68
CA THR A 701 -19.93 -3.06 -45.65
C THR A 701 -19.26 -3.55 -46.93
N ASP A 702 -18.05 -3.08 -47.23
CA ASP A 702 -17.26 -3.50 -48.40
C ASP A 702 -16.56 -4.86 -48.17
N PRO A 703 -16.91 -5.92 -48.93
CA PRO A 703 -16.30 -7.24 -48.79
C PRO A 703 -14.78 -7.25 -49.02
N ALA A 704 -14.24 -6.39 -49.91
CA ALA A 704 -12.81 -6.34 -50.19
C ALA A 704 -12.03 -5.76 -49.01
N VAL A 705 -12.58 -4.72 -48.36
CA VAL A 705 -12.03 -4.17 -47.12
C VAL A 705 -12.08 -5.21 -46.01
N ARG A 706 -13.20 -5.94 -45.87
CA ARG A 706 -13.30 -7.02 -44.87
C ARG A 706 -12.26 -8.11 -45.09
N ALA A 707 -12.07 -8.57 -46.32
CA ALA A 707 -11.06 -9.58 -46.67
C ALA A 707 -9.64 -9.07 -46.33
N ARG A 708 -9.34 -7.79 -46.64
CA ARG A 708 -8.04 -7.18 -46.31
C ARG A 708 -7.78 -7.13 -44.81
N LEU A 709 -8.77 -6.73 -44.01
CA LEU A 709 -8.67 -6.69 -42.56
C LEU A 709 -8.56 -8.10 -41.96
N ALA A 710 -9.33 -9.06 -42.48
CA ALA A 710 -9.23 -10.46 -42.07
C ALA A 710 -7.85 -11.07 -42.36
N GLY A 711 -7.21 -10.68 -43.47
CA GLY A 711 -5.83 -11.05 -43.80
C GLY A 711 -4.78 -10.52 -42.80
N LEU A 712 -5.12 -9.53 -41.98
CA LEU A 712 -4.31 -9.07 -40.84
C LEU A 712 -4.62 -9.82 -39.53
N ALA A 713 -5.40 -10.90 -39.61
CA ALA A 713 -5.94 -11.69 -38.50
C ALA A 713 -6.90 -10.91 -37.58
N LEU A 714 -7.53 -9.85 -38.07
CA LEU A 714 -8.50 -9.06 -37.31
C LEU A 714 -9.88 -9.76 -37.28
N THR A 715 -10.65 -9.54 -36.22
CA THR A 715 -12.07 -9.93 -36.18
C THR A 715 -12.90 -8.86 -36.86
N VAL A 716 -13.60 -9.24 -37.93
CA VAL A 716 -14.31 -8.32 -38.81
C VAL A 716 -15.76 -8.73 -38.96
N VAL A 717 -16.68 -7.77 -38.86
CA VAL A 717 -18.11 -7.92 -39.08
C VAL A 717 -18.57 -7.04 -40.24
N GLU A 718 -19.77 -7.30 -40.75
CA GLU A 718 -20.36 -6.48 -41.83
C GLU A 718 -20.92 -5.15 -41.30
N SER A 719 -21.70 -5.21 -40.22
CA SER A 719 -22.29 -4.03 -39.59
C SER A 719 -21.77 -3.83 -38.17
N PRO A 720 -21.48 -2.57 -37.75
CA PRO A 720 -21.13 -2.28 -36.36
C PRO A 720 -22.23 -2.64 -35.36
N ASP A 721 -23.49 -2.77 -35.79
CA ASP A 721 -24.61 -3.15 -34.92
C ASP A 721 -24.51 -4.60 -34.41
N GLN A 722 -23.73 -5.45 -35.08
CA GLN A 722 -23.46 -6.82 -34.64
C GLN A 722 -22.58 -6.88 -33.37
N VAL A 723 -21.96 -5.77 -32.99
CA VAL A 723 -21.08 -5.67 -31.81
C VAL A 723 -21.85 -5.03 -30.64
N ALA A 724 -22.88 -5.73 -30.19
CA ALA A 724 -23.72 -5.31 -29.07
C ALA A 724 -23.98 -6.49 -28.11
N ASP A 725 -24.08 -6.19 -26.81
CA ASP A 725 -24.41 -7.15 -25.75
C ASP A 725 -23.62 -8.49 -25.84
N LEU A 726 -24.24 -9.64 -25.53
CA LEU A 726 -23.53 -10.92 -25.44
C LEU A 726 -22.80 -11.32 -26.74
N PRO A 727 -23.41 -11.23 -27.94
CA PRO A 727 -22.69 -11.50 -29.19
C PRO A 727 -21.48 -10.57 -29.38
N GLY A 728 -21.64 -9.27 -29.06
CA GLY A 728 -20.55 -8.30 -29.10
C GLY A 728 -19.43 -8.63 -28.10
N TYR A 729 -19.77 -9.11 -26.90
CA TYR A 729 -18.79 -9.52 -25.90
C TYR A 729 -17.97 -10.71 -26.39
N GLN A 730 -18.61 -11.71 -27.01
CA GLN A 730 -17.91 -12.85 -27.61
C GLN A 730 -16.96 -12.40 -28.73
N LEU A 731 -17.42 -11.53 -29.63
CA LEU A 731 -16.58 -11.00 -30.70
C LEU A 731 -15.37 -10.22 -30.15
N SER A 732 -15.57 -9.42 -29.11
CA SER A 732 -14.49 -8.66 -28.45
C SER A 732 -13.47 -9.58 -27.77
N VAL A 733 -13.93 -10.61 -27.06
CA VAL A 733 -13.06 -11.61 -26.42
C VAL A 733 -12.30 -12.42 -27.46
N ALA A 734 -12.98 -12.87 -28.52
CA ALA A 734 -12.36 -13.60 -29.63
C ALA A 734 -11.29 -12.75 -30.34
N ALA A 735 -11.56 -11.47 -30.58
CA ALA A 735 -10.60 -10.54 -31.17
C ALA A 735 -9.32 -10.42 -30.32
N ALA A 736 -9.49 -10.19 -29.01
CA ALA A 736 -8.36 -10.08 -28.09
C ALA A 736 -7.57 -11.38 -27.97
N ARG A 737 -8.24 -12.54 -27.88
CA ARG A 737 -7.61 -13.86 -27.81
C ARG A 737 -6.81 -14.16 -29.07
N ARG A 738 -7.42 -13.98 -30.24
CA ARG A 738 -6.76 -14.21 -31.54
C ARG A 738 -5.52 -13.35 -31.67
N MET A 739 -5.61 -12.08 -31.29
CA MET A 739 -4.48 -11.16 -31.39
C MET A 739 -3.41 -11.44 -30.32
N ALA A 740 -3.79 -11.89 -29.12
CA ALA A 740 -2.82 -12.33 -28.11
C ALA A 740 -2.00 -13.52 -28.63
N ILE A 741 -2.64 -14.50 -29.27
CA ILE A 741 -1.95 -15.68 -29.82
C ILE A 741 -1.10 -15.32 -31.03
N THR A 742 -1.68 -14.68 -32.05
CA THR A 742 -1.00 -14.40 -33.33
C THR A 742 0.02 -13.27 -33.23
N GLY A 743 -0.22 -12.33 -32.32
CA GLY A 743 0.65 -11.19 -32.05
C GLY A 743 1.86 -11.54 -31.20
N ASP A 744 1.78 -12.56 -30.34
CA ASP A 744 2.88 -12.96 -29.46
C ASP A 744 3.83 -13.97 -30.14
N ALA A 745 5.14 -13.68 -30.09
CA ALA A 745 6.15 -14.46 -30.80
C ALA A 745 6.35 -15.88 -30.25
N ALA A 746 6.04 -16.11 -28.97
CA ALA A 746 6.06 -17.42 -28.37
C ALA A 746 4.75 -18.16 -28.62
N LEU A 747 3.60 -17.55 -28.29
CA LEU A 747 2.30 -18.20 -28.41
C LEU A 747 2.01 -18.67 -29.83
N ARG A 748 2.38 -17.88 -30.85
CA ARG A 748 2.19 -18.26 -32.26
C ARG A 748 2.94 -19.54 -32.65
N ARG A 749 4.04 -19.84 -31.96
CA ARG A 749 4.86 -21.04 -32.19
C ARG A 749 4.36 -22.25 -31.39
N THR A 750 3.34 -22.09 -30.55
CA THR A 750 2.74 -23.18 -29.78
C THR A 750 1.58 -23.82 -30.55
N ALA A 751 1.01 -24.89 -29.99
CA ALA A 751 -0.20 -25.49 -30.53
C ALA A 751 -1.40 -24.51 -30.56
N LEU A 752 -1.41 -23.44 -29.74
CA LEU A 752 -2.44 -22.40 -29.82
C LEU A 752 -2.34 -21.58 -31.12
N GLY A 753 -1.13 -21.39 -31.65
CA GLY A 753 -0.87 -20.68 -32.90
C GLY A 753 -0.85 -21.57 -34.15
N GLY A 754 -0.92 -22.89 -33.98
CA GLY A 754 -0.96 -23.88 -35.07
C GLY A 754 0.41 -24.43 -35.50
N ASP A 755 1.52 -23.95 -34.94
CA ASP A 755 2.89 -24.34 -35.30
C ASP A 755 3.42 -25.50 -34.42
N GLY A 756 3.14 -25.45 -33.10
CA GLY A 756 3.54 -26.51 -32.16
C GLY A 756 5.04 -26.65 -31.88
N ALA A 757 5.89 -25.83 -32.49
CA ALA A 757 7.34 -25.79 -32.31
C ALA A 757 7.80 -25.46 -30.87
N VAL A 758 6.96 -24.79 -30.08
CA VAL A 758 7.20 -24.48 -28.66
C VAL A 758 6.11 -25.14 -27.81
N PRO A 759 6.45 -25.88 -26.73
CA PRO A 759 5.44 -26.50 -25.88
C PRO A 759 4.58 -25.48 -25.13
N LEU A 760 3.40 -25.93 -24.72
CA LEU A 760 2.50 -25.19 -23.83
C LEU A 760 2.83 -25.52 -22.36
N PRO A 761 2.69 -24.56 -21.43
CA PRO A 761 2.67 -24.84 -20.00
C PRO A 761 1.65 -25.92 -19.68
N THR A 762 2.06 -26.91 -18.91
CA THR A 762 1.12 -27.92 -18.42
C THR A 762 0.25 -27.30 -17.34
N VAL A 763 -1.07 -27.51 -17.45
CA VAL A 763 -2.06 -27.04 -16.48
C VAL A 763 -2.67 -28.26 -15.79
N THR A 764 -2.66 -28.28 -14.46
CA THR A 764 -3.44 -29.25 -13.69
C THR A 764 -4.69 -28.58 -13.13
N ALA A 765 -5.87 -29.08 -13.53
CA ALA A 765 -7.14 -28.79 -12.90
C ALA A 765 -7.28 -29.57 -11.60
N VAL A 766 -7.42 -28.85 -10.49
CA VAL A 766 -7.64 -29.39 -9.15
C VAL A 766 -9.10 -29.21 -8.79
N VAL A 767 -9.81 -30.32 -8.60
CA VAL A 767 -11.24 -30.35 -8.26
C VAL A 767 -11.41 -31.13 -6.96
N ALA A 768 -11.97 -30.50 -5.93
CA ALA A 768 -12.32 -31.18 -4.68
C ALA A 768 -13.84 -31.25 -4.57
N SER A 769 -14.39 -32.47 -4.52
CA SER A 769 -15.83 -32.69 -4.59
C SER A 769 -16.34 -33.47 -3.39
N LYS A 770 -17.42 -32.99 -2.77
CA LYS A 770 -18.29 -33.76 -1.86
C LYS A 770 -19.59 -34.20 -2.55
N ARG A 771 -19.72 -33.96 -3.86
CA ARG A 771 -20.97 -34.07 -4.64
C ARG A 771 -20.77 -34.99 -5.84
N PRO A 772 -20.95 -36.32 -5.68
CA PRO A 772 -20.72 -37.27 -6.76
C PRO A 772 -21.57 -36.99 -8.01
N ASP A 773 -22.76 -36.40 -7.84
CA ASP A 773 -23.70 -36.14 -8.94
C ASP A 773 -23.32 -34.93 -9.81
N ASP A 774 -22.57 -33.96 -9.26
CA ASP A 774 -22.15 -32.76 -10.00
C ASP A 774 -20.87 -33.03 -10.84
N LEU A 775 -20.02 -33.97 -10.40
CA LEU A 775 -18.75 -34.29 -11.06
C LEU A 775 -18.86 -34.68 -12.53
N PRO A 776 -19.80 -35.54 -12.99
CA PRO A 776 -19.91 -35.89 -14.40
C PRO A 776 -20.03 -34.68 -15.33
N SER A 777 -20.73 -33.63 -14.90
CA SER A 777 -20.85 -32.39 -15.67
C SER A 777 -19.56 -31.59 -15.66
N CYS A 778 -18.91 -31.45 -14.50
CA CYS A 778 -17.60 -30.82 -14.38
C CYS A 778 -16.54 -31.51 -15.29
N LEU A 779 -16.50 -32.84 -15.30
CA LEU A 779 -15.58 -33.62 -16.14
C LEU A 779 -15.86 -33.43 -17.63
N ARG A 780 -17.12 -33.30 -18.05
CA ARG A 780 -17.49 -32.98 -19.43
C ARG A 780 -16.98 -31.60 -19.85
N TYR A 781 -17.07 -30.59 -18.96
CA TYR A 781 -16.51 -29.27 -19.23
C TYR A 781 -14.97 -29.30 -19.33
N LEU A 782 -14.31 -30.10 -18.50
CA LEU A 782 -12.86 -30.31 -18.56
C LEU A 782 -12.43 -31.04 -19.84
N ALA A 783 -13.19 -32.04 -20.29
CA ALA A 783 -12.93 -32.75 -21.54
C ALA A 783 -13.14 -31.84 -22.78
N ALA A 784 -14.05 -30.88 -22.70
CA ALA A 784 -14.32 -29.91 -23.76
C ALA A 784 -13.31 -28.75 -23.83
N GLN A 785 -12.35 -28.66 -22.90
CA GLN A 785 -11.33 -27.61 -22.91
C GLN A 785 -10.49 -27.67 -24.18
N ARG A 786 -10.34 -26.54 -24.86
CA ARG A 786 -9.47 -26.40 -26.04
C ARG A 786 -7.99 -26.30 -25.68
N TYR A 787 -7.66 -26.06 -24.42
CA TYR A 787 -6.28 -26.03 -23.96
C TYR A 787 -5.71 -27.46 -23.93
N PRO A 788 -4.70 -27.79 -24.76
CA PRO A 788 -4.33 -29.18 -25.01
C PRO A 788 -3.45 -29.81 -23.92
N ALA A 789 -2.71 -29.01 -23.15
CA ALA A 789 -1.75 -29.47 -22.14
C ALA A 789 -2.42 -29.54 -20.74
N LEU A 790 -3.49 -30.32 -20.62
CA LEU A 790 -4.33 -30.41 -19.42
C LEU A 790 -4.18 -31.76 -18.70
N GLU A 791 -3.92 -31.71 -17.40
CA GLU A 791 -4.11 -32.79 -16.42
C GLU A 791 -5.31 -32.45 -15.52
N VAL A 792 -6.06 -33.45 -15.08
CA VAL A 792 -7.19 -33.32 -14.16
C VAL A 792 -6.95 -34.18 -12.92
N VAL A 793 -6.94 -33.57 -11.74
CA VAL A 793 -6.81 -34.25 -10.45
C VAL A 793 -8.06 -33.98 -9.61
N VAL A 794 -8.83 -35.02 -9.35
CA VAL A 794 -10.11 -34.96 -8.62
C VAL A 794 -9.96 -35.62 -7.26
N GLY A 795 -10.42 -34.92 -6.23
CA GLY A 795 -10.56 -35.43 -4.87
C GLY A 795 -12.00 -35.83 -4.57
N LEU A 796 -12.21 -37.11 -4.37
CA LEU A 796 -13.47 -37.70 -3.89
C LEU A 796 -13.47 -37.58 -2.37
N HIS A 797 -14.20 -36.59 -1.84
CA HIS A 797 -14.13 -36.22 -0.43
C HIS A 797 -15.34 -36.80 0.32
N GLY A 798 -15.08 -37.82 1.15
CA GLY A 798 -16.10 -38.48 1.96
C GLY A 798 -16.90 -39.56 1.24
N TYR A 799 -16.50 -39.94 0.02
CA TYR A 799 -17.14 -41.02 -0.73
C TYR A 799 -16.15 -41.71 -1.68
N ASP A 800 -16.52 -42.92 -2.10
CA ASP A 800 -15.84 -43.69 -3.13
C ASP A 800 -16.76 -43.93 -4.32
N ILE A 801 -16.16 -44.24 -5.47
CA ILE A 801 -16.89 -44.55 -6.71
C ILE A 801 -16.63 -45.99 -7.14
N SER A 802 -17.59 -46.55 -7.89
CA SER A 802 -17.44 -47.89 -8.46
C SER A 802 -16.30 -47.96 -9.48
N GLN A 803 -15.75 -49.16 -9.71
CA GLN A 803 -14.75 -49.37 -10.78
C GLN A 803 -15.31 -49.04 -12.18
N GLN A 804 -16.61 -49.25 -12.40
CA GLN A 804 -17.27 -48.90 -13.66
C GLN A 804 -17.29 -47.37 -13.85
N THR A 805 -17.67 -46.61 -12.83
CA THR A 805 -17.65 -45.14 -12.85
C THR A 805 -16.24 -44.61 -13.07
N ARG A 806 -15.25 -45.19 -12.38
CA ARG A 806 -13.83 -44.85 -12.56
C ARG A 806 -13.36 -45.05 -14.00
N ARG A 807 -13.72 -46.18 -14.64
CA ARG A 807 -13.41 -46.45 -16.05
C ARG A 807 -14.09 -45.46 -16.97
N ALA A 808 -15.38 -45.23 -16.81
CA ALA A 808 -16.15 -44.28 -17.63
C ALA A 808 -15.56 -42.86 -17.57
N TRP A 809 -15.16 -42.40 -16.38
CA TRP A 809 -14.50 -41.09 -16.24
C TRP A 809 -13.08 -41.07 -16.83
N GLY A 810 -12.36 -42.19 -16.75
CA GLY A 810 -11.05 -42.35 -17.41
C GLY A 810 -11.16 -42.34 -18.94
N GLU A 811 -12.22 -42.90 -19.51
CA GLU A 811 -12.52 -42.84 -20.95
C GLU A 811 -12.91 -41.43 -21.42
N LEU A 812 -13.57 -40.65 -20.55
CA LEU A 812 -13.90 -39.25 -20.84
C LEU A 812 -12.65 -38.35 -20.87
N LEU A 813 -11.63 -38.66 -20.06
CA LEU A 813 -10.36 -37.92 -19.98
C LEU A 813 -9.14 -38.86 -20.11
N PRO A 814 -8.92 -39.48 -21.29
CA PRO A 814 -7.90 -40.53 -21.46
C PRO A 814 -6.49 -40.05 -21.12
N GLY A 815 -5.85 -40.74 -20.17
CA GLY A 815 -4.48 -40.43 -19.74
C GLY A 815 -4.31 -39.08 -19.04
N ARG A 816 -5.40 -38.38 -18.73
CA ARG A 816 -5.39 -37.04 -18.11
C ARG A 816 -6.00 -37.00 -16.72
N LEU A 817 -6.79 -38.01 -16.33
CA LEU A 817 -7.52 -38.02 -15.06
C LEU A 817 -6.80 -38.80 -13.95
N ARG A 818 -6.66 -38.17 -12.78
CA ARG A 818 -6.21 -38.79 -11.53
C ARG A 818 -7.30 -38.61 -10.46
N LEU A 819 -7.65 -39.71 -9.79
CA LEU A 819 -8.68 -39.74 -8.75
C LEU A 819 -8.03 -40.10 -7.41
N LEU A 820 -8.26 -39.28 -6.39
CA LEU A 820 -7.80 -39.50 -5.02
C LEU A 820 -9.00 -39.50 -4.08
N SER A 821 -9.09 -40.49 -3.18
CA SER A 821 -10.13 -40.54 -2.14
C SER A 821 -9.63 -39.89 -0.86
N PHE A 822 -10.51 -39.18 -0.16
CA PHE A 822 -10.23 -38.50 1.11
C PHE A 822 -11.34 -38.78 2.12
N ALA A 823 -10.96 -38.90 3.40
CA ALA A 823 -11.92 -39.00 4.51
C ALA A 823 -12.77 -37.72 4.63
N ASP A 824 -14.04 -37.85 5.07
CA ASP A 824 -15.02 -36.75 5.11
C ASP A 824 -14.66 -35.63 6.11
N ASP A 825 -13.86 -35.95 7.12
CA ASP A 825 -13.43 -35.07 8.20
C ASP A 825 -12.23 -34.18 7.84
N LEU A 826 -11.59 -34.42 6.69
CA LEU A 826 -10.47 -33.62 6.24
C LEU A 826 -10.91 -32.18 5.90
N PRO A 827 -10.24 -31.13 6.41
CA PRO A 827 -10.56 -29.77 6.04
C PRO A 827 -10.41 -29.53 4.53
N PHE A 828 -11.31 -28.75 3.93
CA PHE A 828 -11.34 -28.49 2.49
C PHE A 828 -9.98 -28.01 1.93
N GLY A 829 -9.33 -27.06 2.61
CA GLY A 829 -8.02 -26.59 2.18
C GLY A 829 -6.90 -27.63 2.32
N ALA A 830 -7.03 -28.61 3.22
CA ALA A 830 -6.11 -29.74 3.30
C ALA A 830 -6.27 -30.68 2.10
N VAL A 831 -7.52 -30.92 1.66
CA VAL A 831 -7.81 -31.69 0.43
C VAL A 831 -7.23 -30.99 -0.79
N LEU A 832 -7.48 -29.68 -0.98
CA LEU A 832 -6.87 -28.88 -2.05
C LEU A 832 -5.33 -28.91 -2.00
N GLY A 833 -4.77 -28.86 -0.79
CA GLY A 833 -3.35 -29.07 -0.53
C GLY A 833 -2.86 -30.38 -1.12
N GLN A 834 -3.46 -31.50 -0.72
CA GLN A 834 -3.10 -32.84 -1.18
C GLN A 834 -3.23 -33.02 -2.70
N LEU A 835 -4.32 -32.53 -3.28
CA LEU A 835 -4.53 -32.54 -4.73
C LEU A 835 -3.45 -31.74 -5.47
N SER A 836 -3.10 -30.56 -4.96
CA SER A 836 -2.03 -29.72 -5.53
C SER A 836 -0.65 -30.37 -5.42
N ARG A 837 -0.41 -31.20 -4.38
CA ARG A 837 0.83 -31.99 -4.25
C ARG A 837 0.91 -33.12 -5.26
N ALA A 838 -0.25 -33.65 -5.65
CA ALA A 838 -0.37 -34.74 -6.61
C ALA A 838 -0.43 -34.26 -8.06
N ALA A 839 -0.56 -32.95 -8.29
CA ALA A 839 -0.52 -32.35 -9.62
C ALA A 839 0.88 -32.41 -10.23
N ASP A 840 0.97 -32.55 -11.56
CA ASP A 840 2.21 -32.55 -12.34
C ASP A 840 2.38 -31.28 -13.22
N GLY A 841 1.33 -30.47 -13.34
CA GLY A 841 1.32 -29.21 -14.11
C GLY A 841 2.20 -28.08 -13.55
N GLU A 842 2.82 -27.31 -14.44
CA GLU A 842 3.51 -26.05 -14.12
C GLU A 842 2.54 -25.02 -13.51
N LEU A 843 1.32 -25.00 -14.04
CA LEU A 843 0.21 -24.17 -13.62
C LEU A 843 -0.84 -25.04 -12.92
N LEU A 844 -1.45 -24.48 -11.88
CA LEU A 844 -2.56 -25.08 -11.14
C LEU A 844 -3.79 -24.21 -11.35
N THR A 845 -4.92 -24.84 -11.63
CA THR A 845 -6.22 -24.18 -11.73
C THR A 845 -7.21 -24.87 -10.80
N LYS A 846 -7.90 -24.10 -9.95
CA LYS A 846 -8.96 -24.60 -9.07
C LYS A 846 -10.29 -24.47 -9.79
N LEU A 847 -11.05 -25.55 -9.84
CA LEU A 847 -12.45 -25.56 -10.28
C LEU A 847 -13.35 -26.09 -9.16
N ASP A 848 -14.54 -25.51 -9.07
CA ASP A 848 -15.61 -26.00 -8.22
C ASP A 848 -16.47 -26.97 -9.05
N ASP A 849 -17.05 -27.99 -8.41
CA ASP A 849 -17.76 -29.08 -9.10
C ASP A 849 -19.17 -28.69 -9.57
N ASP A 850 -19.75 -27.63 -9.00
CA ASP A 850 -21.12 -27.17 -9.22
C ASP A 850 -21.27 -25.99 -10.20
N ASP A 851 -20.16 -25.45 -10.71
CA ASP A 851 -20.15 -24.32 -11.65
C ASP A 851 -20.09 -24.75 -13.13
N HIS A 852 -20.40 -23.82 -14.05
CA HIS A 852 -20.29 -24.05 -15.49
C HIS A 852 -19.02 -23.43 -16.09
N TYR A 853 -18.31 -24.22 -16.91
CA TYR A 853 -17.07 -23.82 -17.58
C TYR A 853 -17.13 -24.06 -19.08
N GLY A 854 -16.85 -23.02 -19.87
CA GLY A 854 -16.85 -23.10 -21.33
C GLY A 854 -15.53 -23.63 -21.92
N PRO A 855 -15.52 -24.03 -23.20
CA PRO A 855 -14.37 -24.66 -23.87
C PRO A 855 -13.08 -23.81 -23.89
N ASP A 856 -13.15 -22.49 -23.78
CA ASP A 856 -11.97 -21.61 -23.73
C ASP A 856 -11.54 -21.19 -22.33
N HIS A 857 -12.24 -21.64 -21.29
CA HIS A 857 -12.01 -21.20 -19.93
C HIS A 857 -10.51 -21.20 -19.55
N LEU A 858 -9.83 -22.33 -19.77
CA LEU A 858 -8.40 -22.47 -19.47
C LEU A 858 -7.50 -21.69 -20.42
N THR A 859 -7.83 -21.69 -21.72
CA THR A 859 -7.08 -20.93 -22.73
C THR A 859 -7.03 -19.44 -22.37
N ASP A 860 -8.16 -18.87 -21.95
CA ASP A 860 -8.25 -17.48 -21.54
C ASP A 860 -7.45 -17.20 -20.26
N LEU A 861 -7.51 -18.09 -19.26
CA LEU A 861 -6.75 -17.93 -18.01
C LEU A 861 -5.24 -18.01 -18.23
N VAL A 862 -4.76 -18.90 -19.10
CA VAL A 862 -3.34 -19.04 -19.44
C VAL A 862 -2.86 -17.84 -20.26
N ILE A 863 -3.63 -17.41 -21.28
CA ILE A 863 -3.32 -16.20 -22.05
C ILE A 863 -3.28 -14.99 -21.12
N ALA A 864 -4.25 -14.86 -20.20
CA ALA A 864 -4.26 -13.79 -19.22
C ALA A 864 -3.04 -13.86 -18.29
N TRP A 865 -2.66 -15.04 -17.80
CA TRP A 865 -1.49 -15.22 -16.92
C TRP A 865 -0.18 -14.84 -17.62
N HIS A 866 -0.04 -15.24 -18.89
CA HIS A 866 1.10 -14.91 -19.73
C HIS A 866 1.18 -13.41 -20.06
N SER A 867 0.10 -12.88 -20.65
CA SER A 867 0.04 -11.49 -21.12
C SER A 867 0.05 -10.46 -20.00
N SER A 868 -0.55 -10.78 -18.85
CA SER A 868 -0.58 -9.86 -17.71
C SER A 868 0.64 -9.92 -16.82
N GLY A 869 1.34 -11.05 -16.80
CA GLY A 869 2.37 -11.29 -15.80
C GLY A 869 1.84 -11.31 -14.36
N ALA A 870 0.52 -11.42 -14.16
CA ALA A 870 -0.08 -11.60 -12.84
C ALA A 870 0.38 -12.92 -12.21
N ASP A 871 0.46 -12.95 -10.88
CA ASP A 871 0.84 -14.15 -10.12
C ASP A 871 -0.33 -15.12 -9.98
N LEU A 872 -1.55 -14.58 -9.99
CA LEU A 872 -2.82 -15.32 -10.00
C LEU A 872 -3.78 -14.64 -10.96
N THR A 873 -4.34 -15.41 -11.90
CA THR A 873 -5.41 -14.96 -12.80
C THR A 873 -6.70 -15.71 -12.50
N ALA A 874 -7.83 -15.08 -12.74
CA ALA A 874 -9.11 -15.73 -12.49
C ALA A 874 -10.26 -15.07 -13.25
N LYS A 875 -11.34 -15.81 -13.46
CA LYS A 875 -12.58 -15.25 -14.03
C LYS A 875 -13.30 -14.41 -12.98
N GLY A 876 -14.01 -13.37 -13.43
CA GLY A 876 -14.99 -12.69 -12.57
C GLY A 876 -16.26 -13.52 -12.49
N ALA A 877 -16.86 -13.66 -11.29
CA ALA A 877 -18.18 -14.27 -11.13
C ALA A 877 -19.28 -13.33 -11.64
N ARG A 878 -19.17 -12.85 -12.88
CA ARG A 878 -20.08 -11.87 -13.45
C ARG A 878 -21.47 -12.44 -13.68
N PHE A 879 -21.52 -13.63 -14.29
CA PHE A 879 -22.76 -14.30 -14.61
C PHE A 879 -23.11 -15.29 -13.51
N VAL A 880 -24.31 -15.17 -12.97
CA VAL A 880 -24.82 -16.04 -11.91
C VAL A 880 -26.08 -16.72 -12.40
N TYR A 881 -26.05 -18.04 -12.56
CA TYR A 881 -27.23 -18.82 -12.94
C TYR A 881 -28.02 -19.24 -11.69
N LEU A 882 -29.33 -19.03 -11.75
CA LEU A 882 -30.32 -19.40 -10.74
C LEU A 882 -31.20 -20.51 -11.32
N PRO A 883 -30.87 -21.80 -11.10
CA PRO A 883 -31.59 -22.92 -11.69
C PRO A 883 -33.09 -22.91 -11.38
N GLU A 884 -33.47 -22.56 -10.15
CA GLU A 884 -34.87 -22.55 -9.69
C GLU A 884 -35.73 -21.49 -10.39
N ARG A 885 -35.10 -20.45 -10.94
CA ARG A 885 -35.79 -19.40 -11.71
C ARG A 885 -35.61 -19.59 -13.22
N GLY A 886 -34.69 -20.45 -13.64
CA GLY A 886 -34.29 -20.56 -15.03
C GLY A 886 -33.78 -19.23 -15.58
N GLU A 887 -32.99 -18.49 -14.79
CA GLU A 887 -32.49 -17.14 -15.15
C GLU A 887 -30.98 -17.02 -14.87
N THR A 888 -30.26 -16.29 -15.71
CA THR A 888 -28.86 -15.88 -15.49
C THR A 888 -28.78 -14.37 -15.23
N ILE A 889 -28.26 -13.97 -14.07
CA ILE A 889 -28.04 -12.57 -13.68
C ILE A 889 -26.67 -12.10 -14.18
N ASP A 890 -26.62 -10.91 -14.76
CA ASP A 890 -25.38 -10.19 -15.09
C ASP A 890 -25.04 -9.13 -14.03
N ARG A 891 -23.94 -9.36 -13.32
CA ARG A 891 -23.38 -8.45 -12.33
C ARG A 891 -22.38 -7.50 -12.97
N ALA A 892 -22.86 -6.36 -13.48
CA ALA A 892 -22.05 -5.41 -14.24
C ALA A 892 -20.82 -4.84 -13.49
N TRP A 893 -20.82 -4.81 -12.15
CA TRP A 893 -19.65 -4.44 -11.35
C TRP A 893 -18.45 -5.39 -11.54
N ALA A 894 -18.71 -6.64 -11.93
CA ALA A 894 -17.71 -7.65 -12.23
C ALA A 894 -17.34 -7.71 -13.72
N ALA A 895 -17.95 -6.87 -14.57
CA ALA A 895 -17.65 -6.77 -16.00
C ALA A 895 -16.30 -6.14 -16.37
N PRO A 896 -15.71 -5.23 -15.57
CA PRO A 896 -14.38 -4.70 -15.85
C PRO A 896 -13.28 -5.74 -15.63
N GLU A 897 -12.38 -5.84 -16.62
CA GLU A 897 -11.09 -6.53 -16.52
C GLU A 897 -10.07 -5.67 -15.77
N VAL A 898 -9.65 -6.08 -14.56
CA VAL A 898 -8.89 -5.22 -13.63
C VAL A 898 -7.94 -6.02 -12.73
N CYS A 899 -6.92 -5.33 -12.21
CA CYS A 899 -5.96 -5.88 -11.23
C CYS A 899 -6.44 -5.68 -9.78
N ASP A 900 -5.88 -6.48 -8.86
CA ASP A 900 -6.02 -6.37 -7.40
C ASP A 900 -7.45 -6.39 -6.85
N VAL A 901 -8.38 -6.97 -7.61
CA VAL A 901 -9.75 -7.25 -7.16
C VAL A 901 -9.90 -8.70 -6.74
N THR A 902 -10.80 -9.00 -5.80
CA THR A 902 -11.12 -10.37 -5.40
C THR A 902 -11.79 -11.10 -6.58
N PRO A 903 -11.15 -12.11 -7.17
CA PRO A 903 -11.75 -12.89 -8.25
C PRO A 903 -12.64 -14.03 -7.72
N ALA A 904 -13.27 -14.78 -8.63
CA ALA A 904 -14.04 -15.96 -8.27
C ALA A 904 -13.13 -17.09 -7.76
N GLY A 905 -13.53 -17.70 -6.64
CA GLY A 905 -12.82 -18.80 -5.98
C GLY A 905 -12.70 -20.06 -6.84
N GLY A 906 -13.79 -20.43 -7.54
CA GLY A 906 -13.88 -21.61 -8.39
C GLY A 906 -13.28 -21.47 -9.79
N ALA A 907 -12.55 -20.39 -10.08
CA ALA A 907 -12.08 -20.12 -11.43
C ALA A 907 -10.72 -19.41 -11.44
N MET A 908 -9.78 -19.89 -10.61
CA MET A 908 -8.46 -19.29 -10.43
C MET A 908 -7.33 -20.17 -10.95
N LEU A 909 -6.32 -19.54 -11.54
CA LEU A 909 -5.11 -20.13 -12.06
C LEU A 909 -3.87 -19.41 -11.51
N LEU A 910 -2.87 -20.17 -11.09
CA LEU A 910 -1.59 -19.65 -10.61
C LEU A 910 -0.47 -20.66 -10.89
N SER A 911 0.79 -20.20 -10.85
CA SER A 911 1.91 -21.13 -10.95
C SER A 911 2.06 -21.95 -9.66
N ARG A 912 2.53 -23.18 -9.78
CA ARG A 912 2.91 -24.00 -8.63
C ARG A 912 3.90 -23.27 -7.71
N SER A 913 4.88 -22.59 -8.30
CA SER A 913 5.87 -21.81 -7.56
C SER A 913 5.24 -20.67 -6.76
N THR A 914 4.19 -20.03 -7.29
CA THR A 914 3.45 -18.96 -6.60
C THR A 914 2.73 -19.53 -5.39
N LEU A 915 2.02 -20.65 -5.55
CA LEU A 915 1.33 -21.32 -4.45
C LEU A 915 2.31 -21.72 -3.34
N GLN A 916 3.49 -22.24 -3.70
CA GLN A 916 4.54 -22.60 -2.74
C GLN A 916 5.09 -21.38 -1.99
N GLN A 917 5.42 -20.29 -2.71
CA GLN A 917 5.97 -19.07 -2.13
C GLN A 917 5.09 -18.45 -1.05
N VAL A 918 3.77 -18.59 -1.19
CA VAL A 918 2.81 -18.04 -0.24
C VAL A 918 2.45 -19.01 0.90
N GLY A 919 2.96 -20.24 0.87
CA GLY A 919 2.72 -21.26 1.91
C GLY A 919 1.54 -22.20 1.65
N GLY A 920 1.06 -22.31 0.39
CA GLY A 920 0.04 -23.30 0.02
C GLY A 920 -1.41 -22.89 0.29
N TRP A 921 -2.30 -23.87 0.39
CA TRP A 921 -3.69 -23.67 0.82
C TRP A 921 -3.77 -23.63 2.36
N SER A 922 -4.64 -22.78 2.93
CA SER A 922 -4.83 -22.77 4.38
C SER A 922 -5.54 -24.02 4.86
N HIS A 923 -5.29 -24.42 6.11
CA HIS A 923 -5.98 -25.55 6.75
C HIS A 923 -7.37 -25.17 7.30
N ALA A 924 -7.89 -24.02 6.87
CA ALA A 924 -9.19 -23.55 7.30
C ALA A 924 -10.31 -24.35 6.63
N PRO A 925 -11.44 -24.59 7.32
CA PRO A 925 -12.60 -25.25 6.73
C PRO A 925 -13.37 -24.35 5.76
N LYS A 926 -13.17 -23.02 5.82
CA LYS A 926 -13.84 -22.00 4.98
C LYS A 926 -12.86 -20.86 4.68
N HIS A 927 -13.19 -20.04 3.69
CA HIS A 927 -12.42 -18.86 3.27
C HIS A 927 -11.00 -19.17 2.75
N VAL A 928 -10.75 -20.40 2.30
CA VAL A 928 -9.43 -20.84 1.81
C VAL A 928 -8.96 -19.99 0.62
N ASP A 929 -9.88 -19.70 -0.31
CA ASP A 929 -9.62 -18.88 -1.49
C ASP A 929 -9.27 -17.42 -1.13
N ALA A 930 -10.01 -16.82 -0.20
CA ALA A 930 -9.78 -15.45 0.27
C ALA A 930 -8.45 -15.30 1.00
N ASP A 931 -8.08 -16.29 1.83
CA ASP A 931 -6.80 -16.35 2.50
C ASP A 931 -5.62 -16.49 1.51
N LEU A 932 -5.74 -17.37 0.50
CA LEU A 932 -4.73 -17.50 -0.54
C LEU A 932 -4.50 -16.18 -1.27
N LEU A 933 -5.58 -15.51 -1.68
CA LEU A 933 -5.52 -14.19 -2.33
C LEU A 933 -4.86 -13.14 -1.44
N ALA A 934 -5.20 -13.10 -0.15
CA ALA A 934 -4.60 -12.18 0.80
C ALA A 934 -3.09 -12.43 0.95
N ARG A 935 -2.65 -13.69 1.02
CA ARG A 935 -1.22 -14.03 1.11
C ARG A 935 -0.46 -13.75 -0.18
N VAL A 936 -1.04 -13.99 -1.35
CA VAL A 936 -0.46 -13.57 -2.65
C VAL A 936 -0.21 -12.06 -2.67
N ARG A 937 -1.19 -11.27 -2.25
CA ARG A 937 -1.05 -9.80 -2.18
C ARG A 937 -0.06 -9.34 -1.11
N ALA A 938 -0.06 -9.97 0.06
CA ALA A 938 0.89 -9.66 1.14
C ALA A 938 2.35 -9.95 0.72
N ALA A 939 2.55 -10.96 -0.13
CA ALA A 939 3.84 -11.24 -0.77
C ALA A 939 4.17 -10.29 -1.95
N GLY A 940 3.38 -9.21 -2.14
CA GLY A 940 3.52 -8.25 -3.23
C GLY A 940 3.17 -8.83 -4.60
N GLY A 941 2.36 -9.90 -4.65
CA GLY A 941 1.89 -10.52 -5.88
C GLY A 941 0.66 -9.82 -6.43
N VAL A 942 0.50 -9.87 -7.76
CA VAL A 942 -0.63 -9.22 -8.44
C VAL A 942 -1.68 -10.26 -8.84
N THR A 943 -2.93 -9.93 -8.53
CA THR A 943 -4.10 -10.73 -8.94
C THR A 943 -4.78 -10.05 -10.12
N TYR A 944 -5.19 -10.81 -11.14
CA TYR A 944 -5.87 -10.25 -12.31
C TYR A 944 -7.20 -10.95 -12.60
N ARG A 945 -8.26 -10.16 -12.76
CA ARG A 945 -9.60 -10.64 -13.11
C ARG A 945 -9.85 -10.44 -14.61
N THR A 946 -10.14 -11.53 -15.31
CA THR A 946 -10.44 -11.55 -16.74
C THR A 946 -11.93 -11.33 -17.01
N HIS A 947 -12.32 -11.28 -18.30
CA HIS A 947 -13.72 -11.25 -18.71
C HIS A 947 -14.54 -12.43 -18.12
N GLY A 948 -15.84 -12.20 -17.90
CA GLY A 948 -16.74 -13.19 -17.29
C GLY A 948 -17.26 -14.31 -18.22
N LEU A 949 -17.09 -14.19 -19.54
CA LEU A 949 -17.54 -15.26 -20.47
C LEU A 949 -16.84 -16.60 -20.19
N GLU A 950 -17.52 -17.71 -20.51
CA GLU A 950 -17.04 -19.08 -20.33
C GLU A 950 -16.91 -19.50 -18.85
N TYR A 951 -17.49 -18.74 -17.93
CA TYR A 951 -17.65 -19.10 -16.52
C TYR A 951 -18.97 -18.56 -15.99
N VAL A 952 -19.83 -19.45 -15.52
CA VAL A 952 -21.11 -19.09 -14.91
C VAL A 952 -21.19 -19.72 -13.53
N TYR A 953 -21.30 -18.85 -12.52
CA TYR A 953 -21.43 -19.26 -11.13
C TYR A 953 -22.84 -19.76 -10.87
N VAL A 954 -22.99 -20.99 -10.37
CA VAL A 954 -24.31 -21.58 -10.11
C VAL A 954 -24.69 -21.37 -8.66
N ARG A 955 -25.90 -20.85 -8.43
CA ARG A 955 -26.42 -20.63 -7.08
C ARG A 955 -27.76 -21.33 -6.89
N ARG A 956 -27.75 -22.34 -6.03
CA ARG A 956 -28.95 -23.08 -5.59
C ARG A 956 -29.46 -22.52 -4.26
N SER A 957 -30.75 -22.70 -4.00
CA SER A 957 -31.48 -22.23 -2.81
C SER A 957 -31.12 -22.97 -1.52
N ALA A 958 -30.51 -24.16 -1.60
CA ALA A 958 -29.99 -24.94 -0.47
C ALA A 958 -28.56 -25.45 -0.71
N GLY A 959 -27.76 -25.61 0.35
CA GLY A 959 -26.48 -26.34 0.30
C GLY A 959 -25.21 -25.53 -0.01
N HIS A 960 -25.23 -24.19 0.02
CA HIS A 960 -24.02 -23.36 -0.15
C HIS A 960 -23.52 -22.76 1.17
N THR A 961 -22.20 -22.72 1.33
CA THR A 961 -21.48 -22.25 2.54
C THR A 961 -21.43 -20.73 2.73
N PHE A 962 -21.85 -19.94 1.74
CA PHE A 962 -21.83 -18.48 1.77
C PHE A 962 -23.27 -17.94 1.74
N VAL A 963 -23.71 -17.26 2.80
CA VAL A 963 -25.09 -16.79 2.96
C VAL A 963 -25.16 -15.29 2.64
N THR A 964 -25.20 -14.95 1.36
CA THR A 964 -25.67 -13.62 0.91
C THR A 964 -27.14 -13.77 0.54
N PRO A 965 -28.06 -12.96 1.11
CA PRO A 965 -29.48 -13.00 0.77
C PRO A 965 -29.71 -12.83 -0.74
N LEU A 966 -30.62 -13.62 -1.32
CA LEU A 966 -30.99 -13.53 -2.74
C LEU A 966 -31.42 -12.11 -3.16
N ALA A 967 -32.05 -11.38 -2.24
CA ALA A 967 -32.44 -9.98 -2.43
C ALA A 967 -31.24 -9.04 -2.64
N GLU A 968 -30.11 -9.29 -1.97
CA GLU A 968 -28.87 -8.50 -2.11
C GLU A 968 -28.17 -8.82 -3.46
N LEU A 969 -28.21 -10.09 -3.90
CA LEU A 969 -27.70 -10.48 -5.22
C LEU A 969 -28.50 -9.85 -6.37
N LEU A 970 -29.83 -9.78 -6.23
CA LEU A 970 -30.71 -9.13 -7.19
C LEU A 970 -30.58 -7.60 -7.18
N ALA A 971 -30.38 -6.99 -6.01
CA ALA A 971 -30.11 -5.55 -5.88
C ALA A 971 -28.80 -5.12 -6.57
N HIS A 972 -27.86 -6.05 -6.78
CA HIS A 972 -26.61 -5.84 -7.50
C HIS A 972 -26.61 -6.32 -8.97
N GLY A 973 -27.71 -6.91 -9.45
CA GLY A 973 -27.87 -7.33 -10.84
C GLY A 973 -28.40 -6.18 -11.71
N GLU A 974 -27.67 -5.81 -12.77
CA GLU A 974 -28.14 -4.76 -13.71
C GLU A 974 -29.04 -5.35 -14.81
N ARG A 975 -28.89 -6.65 -15.14
CA ARG A 975 -29.64 -7.36 -16.20
C ARG A 975 -29.85 -8.82 -15.84
N ALA A 976 -30.91 -9.42 -16.39
CA ALA A 976 -31.20 -10.85 -16.30
C ALA A 976 -31.47 -11.42 -17.71
N TYR A 977 -31.03 -12.65 -17.93
CA TYR A 977 -31.24 -13.40 -19.17
C TYR A 977 -32.05 -14.67 -18.88
N PRO A 978 -32.97 -15.08 -19.76
CA PRO A 978 -33.65 -16.35 -19.63
C PRO A 978 -32.69 -17.51 -19.86
N GLY A 979 -32.78 -18.54 -19.01
CA GLY A 979 -31.97 -19.74 -19.04
C GLY A 979 -30.48 -19.47 -18.88
N LEU A 980 -29.69 -20.32 -19.55
CA LEU A 980 -28.24 -20.18 -19.70
C LEU A 980 -27.94 -19.84 -21.17
N PRO A 981 -27.74 -18.55 -21.51
CA PRO A 981 -27.48 -18.15 -22.89
C PRO A 981 -26.28 -18.88 -23.50
N THR A 982 -26.44 -19.35 -24.74
CA THR A 982 -25.38 -20.02 -25.51
C THR A 982 -24.16 -19.12 -25.74
N GLU A 983 -24.35 -17.81 -25.70
CA GLU A 983 -23.31 -16.82 -25.83
C GLU A 983 -22.39 -16.77 -24.60
N LEU A 984 -22.93 -17.08 -23.41
CA LEU A 984 -22.16 -17.19 -22.17
C LEU A 984 -21.43 -18.52 -22.08
N MET A 985 -22.07 -19.58 -22.59
CA MET A 985 -21.62 -20.96 -22.53
C MET A 985 -21.74 -21.65 -23.90
N PRO A 986 -20.79 -21.37 -24.83
CA PRO A 986 -20.79 -21.98 -26.14
C PRO A 986 -20.66 -23.51 -26.04
N GLY A 987 -21.54 -24.23 -26.75
CA GLY A 987 -21.57 -25.69 -26.71
C GLY A 987 -22.47 -26.29 -25.62
N HIS A 988 -23.15 -25.48 -24.79
CA HIS A 988 -24.12 -25.96 -23.80
C HIS A 988 -25.52 -26.25 -24.40
N GLY A 989 -25.70 -26.11 -25.72
CA GLY A 989 -26.97 -26.30 -26.41
C GLY A 989 -26.97 -27.48 -27.39
N ASP A 990 -27.23 -28.68 -26.88
CA ASP A 990 -28.33 -29.57 -27.32
C ASP A 990 -28.37 -30.77 -26.37
N GLY A 991 -29.37 -30.87 -25.49
CA GLY A 991 -29.44 -32.02 -24.58
C GLY A 991 -30.44 -32.00 -23.43
N SER A 992 -31.16 -30.91 -23.16
CA SER A 992 -32.27 -30.96 -22.20
C SER A 992 -33.27 -29.82 -22.40
N ARG A 993 -34.15 -29.98 -23.38
CA ARG A 993 -35.55 -29.56 -23.18
C ARG A 993 -36.23 -30.70 -22.43
N PRO A 994 -36.57 -30.57 -21.13
CA PRO A 994 -37.59 -31.43 -20.56
C PRO A 994 -38.91 -31.02 -21.23
N GLY A 995 -39.49 -31.93 -22.00
CA GLY A 995 -40.77 -31.68 -22.66
C GLY A 995 -41.88 -31.43 -21.65
N SER A 996 -42.64 -30.35 -21.85
CA SER A 996 -44.06 -30.32 -21.52
C SER A 996 -44.75 -29.16 -22.22
N ARG A 997 -45.48 -29.52 -23.28
CA ARG A 997 -46.56 -28.81 -24.01
C ARG A 997 -46.19 -27.58 -24.84
#